data_AF-A0A814PCL1-F1
#
_entry.id   AF-A0A814PCL1-F1
#
_cell.length_a   1.000
_cell.length_b   1.000
_cell.length_c   1.000
_cell.angle_alpha   90.00
_cell.angle_beta   90.00
_cell.angle_gamma   90.00
#
_symmetry.space_group_name_H-M   'P 1'
#
loop_
_entity.id
_entity.type
_entity.pdbx_description
1 polymer ?
#
loop_
_entity_poly.entity_id
_entity_poly.type
_entity_poly.pdbx_seq_one_letter_code
_entity_poly.pdbx_strand_id
1 'polypeptide(L)'
;MTRINMRGRRWSDALLCKFDPEHGNSFLEAFETVTQKHEQRRQKIKKDEELENEKSPPEYRITFGEKPEGITSKEYELLYIETLYTIKHKIGTTTSKHREGENDLYAYAQDAFGLSPADHRRLLAKASEEKPPILILNIEIVEAKDLEAKDANGFSDPYCMLGIVPEIHHFPLSRQTSGAGGASSDEENANDSKLGFMKRLKSFRKSTIRRSQGREKNASSSNSPSPAASCLRDKLPAKYIQTTDVKKATLNPIWMEKFRFNIESSKTETIHLDIWDHDDEFSVFEAARKLNQVQGFKGLNRYFKQIAQSARTNSNDGSHVDDFLGSVNIKISEIPSTGIDKWFALEGRSENSKVHGQIHIRANLATREDRGVSEEDNWTDIKQHVELLQIFIDHELNTYKGATTEWSGELSRDAETILHQHAIQGDITDIQRKMCRWIAYSKKHLERTLTHRLLLSITEQLEQAWQPTSLSRDESDMLREGFTLFINHCFKQLGRLRELFPAANRLAMERLEQLLTIVGKLHSMEVFRYCCPFQNSLQHELSLIIKAGTIEWFDRMVAEITKPRLRSDEDILRNTSELVYVLIADAHSAVKYYNPVFESTVKLAFYHISFKKIDVKLMEIITKALEEELGEQIYQSPLKLLENTEPDSADIAAFASAAEQTSLSLFELYLSLNELAKYKVYVNETHRSNLKINQYYGYFGVAMKKWLAVVRNKLLHRIEYALDKDKIDSSMNNKFTSSSLDVANCFQQMTQFWKRLAWPDIISSIVFLIRITEDMANVTRLYATLSEEKLNAKKFHDTSDLLFYAQELSLTANNIERIRESFKALPIELGYDKLLVAAEKFHPIAVVDEYRKKIETLVASCSQEISDRIYQIVNKVIFNMEIELKQYLFHVIEAPDASDIQETVLPLLNFLNHQLGSYRELLIRQNFVRLLELIWTKLLDQILAEVEYNGSSRSMASYLRLLKTLDYLTEYLTNDDQCLPKDTLKTDKYRLVKKLLKYQSNDTQSLIKTYYQEKLQEQDRANNSSQSDLGKLYCRAYYHPKQETLYIEIISCKNLKSCDSNGLSDPYVVIQLCPTFLYPHIEKQQTSIIKKTLNPQFNEKFEFRLTEKECGLSGGIVHFVVMDHDLMWSNDFEGEAFLEISKITGVNHDNRMVDELKQIELALTHPKVLRSRIIEILEQRINDKTAVEFVRRRRETENQ
;
A
#
# COMPACT_ATOMS: atom_id res chain seq x y z
N MET A 1 -20.19 33.39 -28.98
CA MET A 1 -19.95 32.98 -27.58
C MET A 1 -21.20 33.29 -26.74
N THR A 2 -22.24 32.47 -26.87
CA THR A 2 -23.52 32.70 -26.17
C THR A 2 -24.21 31.36 -25.95
N ARG A 3 -24.82 31.16 -24.77
CA ARG A 3 -25.40 29.88 -24.27
C ARG A 3 -24.38 28.79 -23.93
N ILE A 4 -24.03 28.71 -22.65
CA ILE A 4 -24.29 27.59 -21.72
C ILE A 4 -23.96 28.16 -20.33
N ASN A 5 -24.99 28.64 -19.62
CA ASN A 5 -24.83 29.13 -18.25
C ASN A 5 -26.16 29.10 -17.49
N MET A 6 -26.68 27.89 -17.23
CA MET A 6 -27.87 27.67 -16.40
C MET A 6 -28.04 26.18 -16.01
N ARG A 7 -27.11 25.64 -15.20
CA ARG A 7 -27.24 24.33 -14.51
C ARG A 7 -26.22 24.23 -13.35
N GLY A 8 -26.38 25.09 -12.34
CA GLY A 8 -25.46 25.17 -11.19
C GLY A 8 -26.06 25.73 -9.90
N ARG A 9 -27.38 25.94 -9.84
CA ARG A 9 -28.11 26.37 -8.63
C ARG A 9 -29.44 25.63 -8.55
N ARG A 10 -29.49 24.56 -7.75
CA ARG A 10 -30.73 23.90 -7.26
C ARG A 10 -30.52 22.82 -6.20
N TRP A 11 -29.30 22.64 -5.70
CA TRP A 11 -28.96 21.66 -4.65
C TRP A 11 -28.57 22.33 -3.30
N SER A 12 -28.46 23.65 -3.24
CA SER A 12 -28.33 24.42 -2.00
C SER A 12 -29.66 24.54 -1.25
N ASP A 13 -30.75 24.72 -1.98
CA ASP A 13 -32.03 25.16 -1.41
C ASP A 13 -32.87 24.00 -0.86
N ALA A 14 -32.40 22.76 -1.02
CA ALA A 14 -33.00 21.56 -0.44
C ALA A 14 -32.74 21.42 1.08
N LEU A 15 -31.76 22.15 1.62
CA LEU A 15 -31.43 22.20 3.05
C LEU A 15 -32.46 22.97 3.91
N LEU A 16 -33.49 23.55 3.29
CA LEU A 16 -34.61 24.22 3.98
C LEU A 16 -35.90 23.37 4.01
N CYS A 17 -35.80 22.06 3.79
CA CYS A 17 -36.89 21.13 4.12
C CYS A 17 -36.98 20.96 5.65
N LYS A 18 -37.74 21.86 6.29
CA LYS A 18 -38.30 21.77 7.65
C LYS A 18 -37.55 20.86 8.63
N PHE A 19 -36.61 21.45 9.36
CA PHE A 19 -36.17 20.89 10.64
C PHE A 19 -37.39 20.76 11.56
N ASP A 20 -37.73 19.53 11.93
CA ASP A 20 -38.75 19.23 12.92
C ASP A 20 -38.05 18.74 14.21
N PRO A 21 -38.05 19.54 15.30
CA PRO A 21 -37.42 19.16 16.55
C PRO A 21 -38.00 17.90 17.19
N GLU A 22 -39.18 17.44 16.77
CA GLU A 22 -39.84 16.26 17.35
C GLU A 22 -39.21 14.92 16.91
N HIS A 23 -38.21 14.92 16.02
CA HIS A 23 -37.58 13.71 15.49
C HIS A 23 -36.11 13.60 15.92
N GLY A 24 -35.86 12.92 17.05
CA GLY A 24 -34.54 12.76 17.69
C GLY A 24 -33.48 11.90 16.94
N ASN A 25 -33.47 11.90 15.61
CA ASN A 25 -32.56 11.10 14.77
C ASN A 25 -31.43 11.90 14.10
N SER A 26 -31.42 13.24 14.18
CA SER A 26 -30.66 14.12 13.26
C SER A 26 -29.17 13.80 13.10
N PHE A 27 -28.46 13.38 14.15
CA PHE A 27 -26.99 13.43 14.18
C PHE A 27 -26.31 12.21 13.54
N LEU A 28 -26.78 11.00 13.88
CA LEU A 28 -26.26 9.78 13.26
C LEU A 28 -26.68 9.72 11.78
N GLU A 29 -27.87 10.21 11.43
CA GLU A 29 -28.31 10.40 10.04
C GLU A 29 -27.50 11.50 9.31
N ALA A 30 -27.08 12.57 9.99
CA ALA A 30 -26.19 13.57 9.40
C ALA A 30 -24.78 13.01 9.16
N PHE A 31 -24.21 12.20 10.06
CA PHE A 31 -22.95 11.49 9.80
C PHE A 31 -23.07 10.46 8.67
N GLU A 32 -24.20 9.75 8.57
CA GLU A 32 -24.52 8.90 7.43
C GLU A 32 -24.54 9.72 6.13
N THR A 33 -25.19 10.88 6.13
CA THR A 33 -25.25 11.80 4.98
C THR A 33 -23.85 12.29 4.57
N VAL A 34 -23.00 12.66 5.53
CA VAL A 34 -21.58 13.02 5.27
C VAL A 34 -20.80 11.83 4.71
N THR A 35 -21.06 10.60 5.19
CA THR A 35 -20.45 9.38 4.64
C THR A 35 -20.87 9.16 3.18
N GLN A 36 -22.16 9.31 2.88
CA GLN A 36 -22.68 9.17 1.51
C GLN A 36 -22.10 10.25 0.58
N LYS A 37 -21.98 11.50 1.05
CA LYS A 37 -21.30 12.60 0.34
C LYS A 37 -19.83 12.27 0.05
N HIS A 38 -19.11 11.71 1.03
CA HIS A 38 -17.73 11.26 0.85
C HIS A 38 -17.62 10.18 -0.24
N GLU A 39 -18.47 9.16 -0.22
CA GLU A 39 -18.48 8.11 -1.25
C GLU A 39 -18.86 8.65 -2.65
N GLN A 40 -19.84 9.57 -2.72
CA GLN A 40 -20.17 10.27 -3.97
C GLN A 40 -18.99 11.05 -4.54
N ARG A 41 -18.15 11.67 -3.70
CA ARG A 41 -16.93 12.36 -4.13
C ARG A 41 -15.89 11.38 -4.67
N ARG A 42 -15.70 10.22 -4.03
CA ARG A 42 -14.82 9.14 -4.53
C ARG A 42 -15.28 8.63 -5.91
N GLN A 43 -16.59 8.49 -6.11
CA GLN A 43 -17.15 8.14 -7.42
C GLN A 43 -17.01 9.26 -8.45
N LYS A 44 -17.12 10.53 -8.03
CA LYS A 44 -16.94 11.69 -8.92
C LYS A 44 -15.52 11.75 -9.48
N ILE A 45 -14.48 11.52 -8.67
CA ILE A 45 -13.08 11.51 -9.12
C ILE A 45 -12.88 10.57 -10.31
N LYS A 46 -13.47 9.36 -10.27
CA LYS A 46 -13.42 8.39 -11.37
C LYS A 46 -14.14 8.87 -12.65
N LYS A 47 -15.25 9.59 -12.52
CA LYS A 47 -16.00 10.14 -13.67
C LYS A 47 -15.32 11.37 -14.28
N ASP A 48 -14.73 12.22 -13.45
CA ASP A 48 -13.95 13.38 -13.91
C ASP A 48 -12.69 12.91 -14.68
N GLU A 49 -12.10 11.77 -14.29
CA GLU A 49 -11.00 11.08 -15.00
C GLU A 49 -11.42 10.59 -16.40
N GLU A 50 -12.56 9.91 -16.52
CA GLU A 50 -13.12 9.46 -17.81
C GLU A 50 -13.36 10.64 -18.77
N LEU A 51 -13.95 11.73 -18.27
CA LEU A 51 -14.24 12.94 -19.04
C LEU A 51 -12.98 13.72 -19.46
N GLU A 52 -11.85 13.56 -18.77
CA GLU A 52 -10.61 14.22 -19.13
C GLU A 52 -9.85 13.53 -20.29
N ASN A 53 -10.00 12.21 -20.42
CA ASN A 53 -9.46 11.45 -21.55
C ASN A 53 -10.14 11.80 -22.89
N GLU A 54 -11.40 12.24 -22.87
CA GLU A 54 -12.15 12.66 -24.07
C GLU A 54 -11.75 14.06 -24.60
N LYS A 55 -10.96 14.84 -23.85
CA LYS A 55 -10.58 16.21 -24.25
C LYS A 55 -9.37 16.22 -25.18
N SER A 56 -9.32 17.18 -26.09
CA SER A 56 -8.08 17.49 -26.82
C SER A 56 -6.96 17.88 -25.84
N PRO A 57 -5.71 17.44 -26.06
CA PRO A 57 -4.58 17.81 -25.21
C PRO A 57 -4.32 19.33 -25.26
N PRO A 58 -3.84 19.97 -24.18
CA PRO A 58 -3.58 21.41 -24.15
C PRO A 58 -2.61 21.87 -25.25
N GLU A 59 -2.80 23.09 -25.77
CA GLU A 59 -1.86 23.74 -26.68
C GLU A 59 -0.72 24.43 -25.92
N TYR A 60 0.53 24.08 -26.25
CA TYR A 60 1.71 24.65 -25.63
C TYR A 60 2.26 25.84 -26.42
N ARG A 61 1.70 27.04 -26.17
CA ARG A 61 2.43 28.29 -26.44
C ARG A 61 2.84 28.95 -25.13
N ILE A 62 3.97 28.50 -24.58
CA ILE A 62 4.72 29.29 -23.61
C ILE A 62 5.42 30.39 -24.41
N THR A 63 4.80 31.56 -24.52
CA THR A 63 5.44 32.74 -25.11
C THR A 63 6.56 33.21 -24.19
N PHE A 64 7.81 33.03 -24.62
CA PHE A 64 8.97 33.53 -23.90
C PHE A 64 9.04 35.07 -23.96
N GLY A 65 9.40 35.69 -22.84
CA GLY A 65 9.50 37.15 -22.72
C GLY A 65 10.71 37.77 -23.45
N GLU A 66 11.62 36.92 -23.92
CA GLU A 66 12.77 37.30 -24.74
C GLU A 66 12.67 36.49 -26.03
N LYS A 67 12.52 37.18 -27.16
CA LYS A 67 12.89 36.59 -28.45
C LYS A 67 14.42 36.47 -28.45
N PRO A 68 15.01 35.38 -28.98
CA PRO A 68 16.43 35.40 -29.29
C PRO A 68 16.74 36.61 -30.19
N GLU A 69 17.95 37.16 -30.08
CA GLU A 69 18.39 38.24 -30.97
C GLU A 69 18.28 37.74 -32.42
N GLY A 70 17.27 38.24 -33.12
CA GLY A 70 17.00 37.85 -34.50
C GLY A 70 18.03 38.48 -35.42
N ILE A 71 18.45 37.72 -36.44
CA ILE A 71 19.31 38.17 -37.54
C ILE A 71 18.89 39.58 -37.95
N THR A 72 19.81 40.55 -37.89
CA THR A 72 19.46 41.93 -38.26
C THR A 72 19.09 41.99 -39.74
N SER A 73 18.29 42.99 -40.15
CA SER A 73 17.90 43.13 -41.56
C SER A 73 19.10 43.22 -42.52
N LYS A 74 20.28 43.63 -42.03
CA LYS A 74 21.53 43.68 -42.82
C LYS A 74 22.18 42.30 -42.93
N GLU A 75 22.25 41.54 -41.84
CA GLU A 75 22.77 40.16 -41.84
C GLU A 75 21.87 39.25 -42.68
N TYR A 76 20.55 39.45 -42.66
CA TYR A 76 19.59 38.72 -43.47
C TYR A 76 19.80 38.96 -44.98
N GLU A 77 20.06 40.21 -45.41
CA GLU A 77 20.46 40.50 -46.80
C GLU A 77 21.81 39.86 -47.16
N LEU A 78 22.79 39.85 -46.25
CA LEU A 78 24.11 39.25 -46.50
C LEU A 78 24.02 37.71 -46.61
N LEU A 79 23.28 37.05 -45.73
CA LEU A 79 23.03 35.61 -45.79
C LEU A 79 22.30 35.21 -47.09
N TYR A 80 21.41 36.07 -47.59
CA TYR A 80 20.78 35.84 -48.89
C TYR A 80 21.75 36.01 -50.06
N ILE A 81 22.61 37.04 -50.05
CA ILE A 81 23.68 37.21 -51.05
C ILE A 81 24.58 35.97 -51.06
N GLU A 82 24.98 35.48 -49.89
CA GLU A 82 25.79 34.25 -49.73
C GLU A 82 25.08 33.01 -50.30
N THR A 83 23.78 32.88 -50.04
CA THR A 83 22.95 31.79 -50.60
C THR A 83 22.93 31.83 -52.13
N LEU A 84 22.80 33.02 -52.73
CA LEU A 84 22.82 33.18 -54.20
C LEU A 84 24.22 32.95 -54.78
N TYR A 85 25.27 33.37 -54.09
CA TYR A 85 26.67 33.14 -54.47
C TYR A 85 27.01 31.64 -54.44
N THR A 86 26.60 30.93 -53.37
CA THR A 86 26.69 29.46 -53.25
C THR A 86 26.03 28.73 -54.43
N ILE A 87 24.83 29.17 -54.86
CA ILE A 87 24.09 28.58 -56.00
C ILE A 87 24.81 28.85 -57.34
N LYS A 88 25.43 30.03 -57.48
CA LYS A 88 26.17 30.41 -58.69
C LYS A 88 27.51 29.68 -58.83
N HIS A 89 28.18 29.40 -57.71
CA HIS A 89 29.55 28.87 -57.67
C HIS A 89 29.61 27.40 -57.21
N LYS A 90 28.58 26.60 -57.51
CA LYS A 90 28.50 25.17 -57.18
C LYS A 90 29.76 24.39 -57.58
N ILE A 91 30.24 23.54 -56.67
CA ILE A 91 31.45 22.73 -56.85
C ILE A 91 31.15 21.22 -56.88
N GLY A 92 32.03 20.47 -57.57
CA GLY A 92 31.92 19.03 -57.80
C GLY A 92 30.84 18.62 -58.80
N THR A 93 30.91 17.38 -59.30
CA THR A 93 29.83 16.83 -60.15
C THR A 93 28.58 16.55 -59.32
N THR A 94 27.41 16.82 -59.90
CA THR A 94 26.12 16.66 -59.20
C THR A 94 25.78 15.19 -59.09
N THR A 95 25.53 14.70 -57.88
CA THR A 95 25.07 13.32 -57.65
C THR A 95 23.55 13.21 -57.81
N SER A 96 23.03 12.00 -58.00
CA SER A 96 21.59 11.74 -58.20
C SER A 96 20.67 12.25 -57.08
N LYS A 97 21.22 12.60 -55.91
CA LYS A 97 20.49 13.19 -54.79
C LYS A 97 20.30 14.71 -54.92
N HIS A 98 21.19 15.43 -55.59
CA HIS A 98 21.16 16.91 -55.68
C HIS A 98 20.65 17.40 -57.03
N ARG A 99 20.23 18.67 -57.15
CA ARG A 99 19.70 19.25 -58.40
C ARG A 99 20.79 19.93 -59.25
N GLU A 100 20.80 19.63 -60.55
CA GLU A 100 21.72 20.24 -61.53
C GLU A 100 21.34 21.69 -61.89
N GLY A 101 20.06 21.96 -62.18
CA GLY A 101 19.57 23.28 -62.59
C GLY A 101 19.65 24.34 -61.49
N GLU A 102 20.11 25.54 -61.84
CA GLU A 102 20.26 26.68 -60.91
C GLU A 102 18.96 27.47 -60.70
N ASN A 103 18.13 27.62 -61.74
CA ASN A 103 16.91 28.42 -61.70
C ASN A 103 15.92 27.97 -60.61
N ASP A 104 15.77 26.66 -60.42
CA ASP A 104 14.89 26.10 -59.38
C ASP A 104 15.44 26.38 -57.96
N LEU A 105 16.77 26.40 -57.80
CA LEU A 105 17.43 26.73 -56.53
C LEU A 105 17.29 28.23 -56.21
N TYR A 106 17.39 29.09 -57.22
CA TYR A 106 17.13 30.53 -57.05
C TYR A 106 15.66 30.81 -56.70
N ALA A 107 14.71 30.10 -57.33
CA ALA A 107 13.29 30.19 -57.00
C ALA A 107 13.03 29.74 -55.55
N TYR A 108 13.51 28.55 -55.16
CA TYR A 108 13.40 28.07 -53.79
C TYR A 108 14.01 29.04 -52.78
N ALA A 109 15.22 29.56 -53.04
CA ALA A 109 15.85 30.54 -52.16
C ALA A 109 15.04 31.84 -52.04
N GLN A 110 14.48 32.36 -53.15
CA GLN A 110 13.61 33.54 -53.12
C GLN A 110 12.36 33.32 -52.26
N ASP A 111 11.68 32.17 -52.44
CA ASP A 111 10.46 31.85 -51.70
C ASP A 111 10.73 31.54 -50.22
N ALA A 112 11.87 30.91 -49.90
CA ALA A 112 12.31 30.64 -48.53
C ALA A 112 12.65 31.90 -47.74
N PHE A 113 13.28 32.88 -48.38
CA PHE A 113 13.57 34.19 -47.78
C PHE A 113 12.42 35.19 -47.89
N GLY A 114 11.30 34.83 -48.54
CA GLY A 114 10.12 35.68 -48.70
C GLY A 114 10.37 36.98 -49.48
N LEU A 115 11.34 36.98 -50.41
CA LEU A 115 11.83 38.20 -51.06
C LEU A 115 11.04 38.57 -52.33
N SER A 116 10.92 39.88 -52.56
CA SER A 116 10.24 40.39 -53.75
C SER A 116 11.06 40.10 -55.03
N PRO A 117 10.43 39.92 -56.21
CA PRO A 117 11.15 39.77 -57.48
C PRO A 117 12.01 40.98 -57.87
N ALA A 118 11.84 42.14 -57.22
CA ALA A 118 12.70 43.31 -57.40
C ALA A 118 13.97 43.18 -56.54
N ASP A 119 13.81 42.81 -55.26
CA ASP A 119 14.94 42.64 -54.33
C ASP A 119 15.79 41.42 -54.67
N HIS A 120 15.16 40.31 -55.09
CA HIS A 120 15.87 39.13 -55.61
C HIS A 120 16.82 39.52 -56.76
N ARG A 121 16.34 40.21 -57.79
CA ARG A 121 17.18 40.66 -58.92
C ARG A 121 18.30 41.62 -58.47
N ARG A 122 18.03 42.50 -57.51
CA ARG A 122 19.00 43.44 -56.93
C ARG A 122 20.11 42.71 -56.17
N LEU A 123 19.77 41.70 -55.37
CA LEU A 123 20.72 40.94 -54.55
C LEU A 123 21.46 39.88 -55.40
N LEU A 124 20.82 39.30 -56.41
CA LEU A 124 21.45 38.41 -57.39
C LEU A 124 22.49 39.15 -58.27
N ALA A 125 22.22 40.41 -58.61
CA ALA A 125 23.22 41.27 -59.26
C ALA A 125 24.44 41.48 -58.35
N LYS A 126 24.25 41.84 -57.07
CA LYS A 126 25.36 41.97 -56.10
C LYS A 126 26.17 40.68 -55.95
N ALA A 127 25.51 39.56 -55.68
CA ALA A 127 26.14 38.23 -55.59
C ALA A 127 26.87 37.87 -56.90
N SER A 128 26.41 38.40 -58.04
CA SER A 128 27.05 38.17 -59.33
C SER A 128 28.24 39.06 -59.65
N GLU A 129 28.40 40.19 -58.95
CA GLU A 129 29.54 41.10 -59.02
C GLU A 129 30.72 40.64 -58.15
N GLU A 130 30.49 39.69 -57.23
CA GLU A 130 31.54 39.11 -56.41
C GLU A 130 32.52 38.25 -57.24
N LYS A 131 33.78 38.18 -56.79
CA LYS A 131 34.81 37.36 -57.46
C LYS A 131 34.48 35.88 -57.26
N PRO A 132 34.74 35.00 -58.25
CA PRO A 132 34.61 33.56 -58.04
C PRO A 132 35.56 33.08 -56.93
N PRO A 133 35.17 32.05 -56.16
CA PRO A 133 35.98 31.54 -55.07
C PRO A 133 37.22 30.80 -55.58
N ILE A 134 38.27 30.74 -54.76
CA ILE A 134 39.41 29.85 -55.02
C ILE A 134 38.96 28.44 -54.67
N LEU A 135 39.02 27.52 -55.63
CA LEU A 135 38.70 26.12 -55.41
C LEU A 135 39.88 25.45 -54.68
N ILE A 136 39.56 24.69 -53.64
CA ILE A 136 40.50 23.91 -52.84
C ILE A 136 40.15 22.43 -52.98
N LEU A 137 41.20 21.61 -53.06
CA LEU A 137 41.13 20.17 -53.02
C LEU A 137 41.83 19.69 -51.75
N ASN A 138 41.09 19.03 -50.87
CA ASN A 138 41.69 18.30 -49.75
C ASN A 138 41.82 16.82 -50.17
N ILE A 139 42.97 16.20 -49.93
CA ILE A 139 43.27 14.79 -50.22
C ILE A 139 43.77 14.12 -48.94
N GLU A 140 43.26 12.95 -48.60
CA GLU A 140 43.79 12.08 -47.56
C GLU A 140 44.32 10.79 -48.20
N ILE A 141 45.60 10.51 -47.98
CA ILE A 141 46.23 9.25 -48.35
C ILE A 141 46.09 8.30 -47.16
N VAL A 142 45.20 7.32 -47.30
CA VAL A 142 44.78 6.45 -46.19
C VAL A 142 45.79 5.31 -46.04
N GLU A 143 45.83 4.42 -47.03
CA GLU A 143 46.64 3.20 -47.04
C GLU A 143 46.87 2.70 -48.47
N ALA A 144 47.84 1.82 -48.67
CA ALA A 144 47.95 1.00 -49.88
C ALA A 144 48.06 -0.48 -49.49
N LYS A 145 47.85 -1.37 -50.46
CA LYS A 145 47.95 -2.83 -50.27
C LYS A 145 48.45 -3.54 -51.52
N ASP A 146 48.92 -4.76 -51.32
CA ASP A 146 49.38 -5.68 -52.37
C ASP A 146 50.48 -5.05 -53.27
N LEU A 147 51.33 -4.20 -52.70
CA LEU A 147 52.47 -3.59 -53.40
C LEU A 147 53.50 -4.68 -53.80
N GLU A 148 54.30 -4.38 -54.83
CA GLU A 148 55.36 -5.28 -55.29
C GLU A 148 56.64 -5.08 -54.45
N ALA A 149 57.16 -6.15 -53.84
CA ALA A 149 58.43 -6.12 -53.12
C ALA A 149 59.62 -5.85 -54.07
N LYS A 150 60.48 -4.89 -53.71
CA LYS A 150 61.72 -4.57 -54.44
C LYS A 150 62.97 -4.87 -53.61
N ASP A 151 62.86 -4.76 -52.28
CA ASP A 151 63.93 -5.10 -51.37
C ASP A 151 64.29 -6.59 -51.39
N ALA A 152 65.57 -6.87 -51.16
CA ALA A 152 66.06 -8.22 -50.90
C ALA A 152 65.48 -8.88 -49.62
N ASN A 153 64.79 -8.11 -48.77
CA ASN A 153 64.09 -8.60 -47.58
C ASN A 153 62.69 -9.19 -47.89
N GLY A 154 62.17 -9.03 -49.12
CA GLY A 154 60.84 -9.49 -49.53
C GLY A 154 59.70 -8.49 -49.28
N PHE A 155 60.02 -7.23 -48.96
CA PHE A 155 59.11 -6.11 -48.73
C PHE A 155 59.54 -4.89 -49.56
N SER A 156 59.09 -3.71 -49.12
CA SER A 156 59.42 -2.37 -49.60
C SER A 156 59.31 -1.39 -48.43
N ASP A 157 59.94 -0.22 -48.55
CA ASP A 157 59.82 0.99 -47.71
C ASP A 157 58.98 2.07 -48.45
N PRO A 158 57.67 1.88 -48.72
CA PRO A 158 56.89 2.77 -49.59
C PRO A 158 56.63 4.19 -49.04
N TYR A 159 56.66 5.16 -49.95
CA TYR A 159 56.13 6.52 -49.78
C TYR A 159 55.41 7.04 -51.03
N CYS A 160 54.52 8.01 -50.87
CA CYS A 160 53.79 8.65 -51.96
C CYS A 160 54.34 10.06 -52.27
N MET A 161 54.33 10.44 -53.54
CA MET A 161 54.53 11.81 -54.03
C MET A 161 53.29 12.26 -54.81
N LEU A 162 52.71 13.43 -54.50
CA LEU A 162 51.50 13.91 -55.14
C LEU A 162 51.56 15.39 -55.54
N GLY A 163 50.87 15.73 -56.63
CA GLY A 163 50.75 17.10 -57.14
C GLY A 163 49.67 17.24 -58.23
N ILE A 164 49.44 18.47 -58.71
CA ILE A 164 48.43 18.79 -59.71
C ILE A 164 49.05 19.05 -61.08
N VAL A 165 48.36 18.58 -62.12
CA VAL A 165 48.80 18.66 -63.52
C VAL A 165 47.69 19.25 -64.40
N PRO A 166 47.92 20.38 -65.09
CA PRO A 166 46.98 20.93 -66.06
C PRO A 166 47.07 20.24 -67.44
N GLU A 167 45.92 19.96 -68.04
CA GLU A 167 45.71 19.30 -69.34
C GLU A 167 45.74 20.32 -70.50
N ILE A 168 46.42 19.98 -71.60
CA ILE A 168 46.45 20.79 -72.83
C ILE A 168 46.07 19.90 -74.03
N HIS A 169 45.00 20.25 -74.72
CA HIS A 169 44.57 19.55 -75.94
C HIS A 169 45.58 19.68 -77.09
N HIS A 170 45.91 18.55 -77.73
CA HIS A 170 46.58 18.52 -79.03
C HIS A 170 45.59 18.80 -80.17
N PHE A 171 45.76 19.91 -80.89
CA PHE A 171 45.11 20.13 -82.18
C PHE A 171 45.97 19.54 -83.33
N PRO A 172 45.43 18.65 -84.18
CA PRO A 172 46.10 18.23 -85.40
C PRO A 172 45.90 19.26 -86.52
N LEU A 173 47.00 19.70 -87.14
CA LEU A 173 46.98 20.51 -88.36
C LEU A 173 46.44 19.70 -89.54
N SER A 174 45.42 20.20 -90.24
CA SER A 174 45.04 19.73 -91.57
C SER A 174 44.67 20.88 -92.50
N ARG A 175 44.71 20.61 -93.81
CA ARG A 175 44.80 21.62 -94.89
C ARG A 175 43.48 22.30 -95.24
N GLN A 176 43.64 23.47 -95.85
CA GLN A 176 42.67 24.21 -96.67
C GLN A 176 41.72 23.30 -97.49
N THR A 177 40.44 23.63 -97.58
CA THR A 177 39.86 24.34 -98.75
C THR A 177 38.38 24.75 -98.56
N SER A 178 38.06 25.89 -99.15
CA SER A 178 36.76 26.52 -99.48
C SER A 178 35.49 25.65 -99.65
N GLY A 179 34.32 26.21 -99.30
CA GLY A 179 33.01 25.80 -99.87
C GLY A 179 31.77 26.31 -99.12
N ALA A 180 31.10 27.34 -99.64
CA ALA A 180 30.06 28.17 -99.00
C ALA A 180 28.59 27.63 -98.95
N GLY A 181 27.77 28.24 -98.08
CA GLY A 181 26.28 28.36 -98.14
C GLY A 181 25.48 27.30 -97.36
N GLY A 182 24.38 27.59 -96.64
CA GLY A 182 23.60 28.80 -96.27
C GLY A 182 22.55 28.39 -95.19
N ALA A 183 21.59 29.19 -94.67
CA ALA A 183 21.16 30.58 -94.91
C ALA A 183 20.24 31.09 -93.75
N SER A 184 20.02 32.43 -93.67
CA SER A 184 18.90 33.18 -93.00
C SER A 184 18.66 33.01 -91.48
N SER A 185 18.19 34.00 -90.70
CA SER A 185 17.40 35.22 -91.03
C SER A 185 17.61 36.39 -90.02
N ASP A 186 17.67 37.63 -90.57
CA ASP A 186 16.94 38.87 -90.18
C ASP A 186 17.31 39.58 -88.83
N GLU A 187 17.78 40.85 -88.82
CA GLU A 187 17.03 42.15 -88.84
C GLU A 187 16.24 42.45 -87.53
N GLU A 188 16.13 43.67 -86.97
CA GLU A 188 16.82 44.97 -87.14
C GLU A 188 16.55 45.88 -85.89
N ASN A 189 17.30 46.99 -85.76
CA ASN A 189 16.98 48.28 -85.11
C ASN A 189 16.95 48.55 -83.58
N ALA A 190 17.68 49.65 -83.28
CA ALA A 190 17.40 50.78 -82.36
C ALA A 190 17.40 50.62 -80.83
N ASN A 191 17.80 51.60 -80.00
CA ASN A 191 18.75 52.74 -80.03
C ASN A 191 18.61 53.49 -78.67
N ASP A 192 19.59 54.33 -78.31
CA ASP A 192 19.51 55.42 -77.30
C ASP A 192 19.24 55.06 -75.79
N SER A 193 19.73 55.83 -74.79
CA SER A 193 20.88 56.76 -74.72
C SER A 193 21.23 57.17 -73.28
N LYS A 194 22.51 57.56 -73.05
CA LYS A 194 23.05 58.61 -72.11
C LYS A 194 22.62 58.50 -70.60
N LEU A 195 23.24 59.11 -69.59
CA LEU A 195 24.30 60.12 -69.37
C LEU A 195 24.88 59.76 -67.97
N GLY A 196 26.17 59.65 -67.68
CA GLY A 196 27.15 60.74 -67.66
C GLY A 196 26.98 61.69 -66.46
N PHE A 197 27.78 61.55 -65.39
CA PHE A 197 28.56 62.70 -64.87
C PHE A 197 29.77 62.31 -64.01
N MET A 198 30.63 63.31 -63.83
CA MET A 198 32.02 63.23 -63.38
C MET A 198 32.20 63.87 -61.99
N LYS A 199 33.34 63.53 -61.33
CA LYS A 199 34.12 64.43 -60.42
C LYS A 199 33.48 64.70 -59.02
N ARG A 200 34.22 65.06 -57.95
CA ARG A 200 35.64 65.48 -57.80
C ARG A 200 36.10 65.44 -56.32
N LEU A 201 37.43 65.35 -56.12
CA LEU A 201 38.27 65.92 -55.02
C LEU A 201 38.04 65.38 -53.59
N LYS A 202 39.07 64.78 -52.94
CA LYS A 202 40.27 65.40 -52.32
C LYS A 202 39.92 66.40 -51.20
N SER A 203 40.59 66.50 -50.04
CA SER A 203 41.70 65.82 -49.36
C SER A 203 42.22 66.83 -48.32
N PHE A 204 42.42 66.49 -47.04
CA PHE A 204 43.34 67.16 -46.09
C PHE A 204 43.43 66.23 -44.87
N ARG A 205 44.54 65.61 -44.41
CA ARG A 205 45.99 65.86 -44.35
C ARG A 205 46.45 66.60 -43.07
N LYS A 206 47.00 65.83 -42.13
CA LYS A 206 47.93 66.20 -41.01
C LYS A 206 47.32 67.08 -39.89
N SER A 207 47.85 67.14 -38.66
CA SER A 207 49.20 66.84 -38.10
C SER A 207 49.10 66.45 -36.59
N THR A 208 49.84 65.50 -35.99
CA THR A 208 51.31 65.28 -35.73
C THR A 208 51.72 65.64 -34.27
N ILE A 209 52.75 64.96 -33.72
CA ILE A 209 53.52 65.22 -32.46
C ILE A 209 52.85 64.57 -31.20
N ARG A 210 53.54 63.92 -30.20
CA ARG A 210 54.98 63.67 -29.91
C ARG A 210 55.34 62.15 -29.72
N ARG A 211 56.41 61.81 -28.97
CA ARG A 211 57.45 60.88 -29.47
C ARG A 211 58.61 60.51 -28.48
N SER A 212 58.71 59.26 -28.01
CA SER A 212 59.93 58.68 -27.37
C SER A 212 59.96 57.14 -27.55
N GLN A 213 60.68 56.55 -28.52
CA GLN A 213 62.15 56.41 -28.74
C GLN A 213 62.77 55.14 -28.13
N GLY A 214 63.28 54.28 -29.02
CA GLY A 214 64.14 53.13 -28.76
C GLY A 214 64.62 52.53 -30.11
N ARG A 215 65.80 52.94 -30.59
CA ARG A 215 66.39 52.59 -31.91
C ARG A 215 66.88 51.13 -31.96
N GLU A 216 66.65 50.35 -33.01
CA GLU A 216 67.12 50.42 -34.43
C GLU A 216 68.62 50.19 -34.66
N LYS A 217 68.93 49.19 -35.51
CA LYS A 217 69.82 49.34 -36.68
C LYS A 217 69.25 48.58 -37.88
N ASN A 218 69.54 49.09 -39.08
CA ASN A 218 68.83 48.81 -40.33
C ASN A 218 69.62 47.95 -41.33
N ALA A 219 68.90 47.33 -42.27
CA ALA A 219 69.33 47.30 -43.67
C ALA A 219 68.14 47.37 -44.65
N SER A 220 68.11 48.47 -45.40
CA SER A 220 67.41 48.80 -46.65
C SER A 220 67.65 47.78 -47.80
N SER A 221 66.90 47.73 -48.93
CA SER A 221 65.72 48.46 -49.41
C SER A 221 65.20 47.90 -50.76
N SER A 222 63.93 48.21 -51.09
CA SER A 222 63.39 48.52 -52.44
C SER A 222 63.70 47.61 -53.66
N ASN A 223 62.65 47.07 -54.27
CA ASN A 223 62.19 47.56 -55.59
C ASN A 223 60.75 47.12 -55.89
N SER A 224 59.98 47.98 -56.56
CA SER A 224 58.68 47.66 -57.17
C SER A 224 58.85 47.11 -58.59
N PRO A 225 57.81 46.47 -59.16
CA PRO A 225 57.28 47.00 -60.43
C PRO A 225 55.75 46.92 -60.59
N SER A 226 55.31 47.51 -61.71
CA SER A 226 53.94 47.79 -62.18
C SER A 226 53.30 46.62 -62.96
N PRO A 227 52.01 46.71 -63.39
CA PRO A 227 51.27 45.55 -63.92
C PRO A 227 51.50 45.30 -65.42
N ALA A 228 51.65 44.03 -65.81
CA ALA A 228 51.61 43.56 -67.18
C ALA A 228 51.07 42.12 -67.22
N ALA A 229 49.78 41.95 -67.51
CA ALA A 229 49.15 40.63 -67.66
C ALA A 229 49.11 40.20 -69.13
N SER A 230 50.24 39.69 -69.64
CA SER A 230 50.30 38.96 -70.92
C SER A 230 51.58 38.12 -71.01
N CYS A 231 51.45 36.86 -71.42
CA CYS A 231 52.53 35.88 -71.63
C CYS A 231 53.38 35.51 -70.40
N LEU A 232 52.96 34.45 -69.69
CA LEU A 232 53.85 33.48 -69.05
C LEU A 232 53.08 32.16 -68.77
N ARG A 233 52.80 31.40 -69.83
CA ARG A 233 52.63 29.94 -69.68
C ARG A 233 54.00 29.30 -69.46
N ASP A 234 54.02 28.09 -68.92
CA ASP A 234 55.16 27.16 -68.83
C ASP A 234 56.21 27.37 -67.71
N LYS A 235 55.81 27.57 -66.43
CA LYS A 235 56.64 27.20 -65.24
C LYS A 235 55.79 26.84 -64.01
N LEU A 236 55.95 25.62 -63.49
CA LEU A 236 55.35 25.17 -62.21
C LEU A 236 56.45 25.14 -61.11
N PRO A 237 56.27 25.84 -59.96
CA PRO A 237 57.25 25.81 -58.85
C PRO A 237 57.19 24.53 -58.00
N ALA A 238 58.34 24.11 -57.47
CA ALA A 238 58.52 22.91 -56.64
C ALA A 238 57.59 22.78 -55.41
N LYS A 239 57.12 23.91 -54.88
CA LYS A 239 56.30 24.00 -53.65
C LYS A 239 54.89 23.40 -53.74
N TYR A 240 54.45 22.97 -54.92
CA TYR A 240 53.12 22.37 -55.16
C TYR A 240 53.14 20.84 -55.18
N ILE A 241 54.24 20.23 -54.72
CA ILE A 241 54.40 18.79 -54.60
C ILE A 241 54.55 18.46 -53.13
N GLN A 242 53.73 17.53 -52.67
CA GLN A 242 53.70 17.06 -51.29
C GLN A 242 54.04 15.56 -51.28
N THR A 243 54.62 15.09 -50.19
CA THR A 243 55.06 13.69 -50.03
C THR A 243 54.60 13.16 -48.68
N THR A 244 54.29 11.88 -48.61
CA THR A 244 53.99 11.24 -47.32
C THR A 244 55.25 10.85 -46.57
N ASP A 245 55.11 10.46 -45.30
CA ASP A 245 56.15 9.71 -44.59
C ASP A 245 56.45 8.37 -45.28
N VAL A 246 57.69 7.89 -45.14
CA VAL A 246 58.13 6.54 -45.53
C VAL A 246 57.66 5.52 -44.50
N LYS A 247 57.03 4.42 -44.92
CA LYS A 247 56.62 3.32 -44.03
C LYS A 247 57.51 2.11 -44.30
N LYS A 248 58.30 1.69 -43.32
CA LYS A 248 59.33 0.66 -43.53
C LYS A 248 58.79 -0.78 -43.59
N ALA A 249 59.43 -1.61 -44.40
CA ALA A 249 59.25 -3.06 -44.54
C ALA A 249 57.78 -3.51 -44.61
N THR A 250 56.99 -2.89 -45.50
CA THR A 250 55.58 -3.21 -45.69
C THR A 250 55.12 -3.11 -47.15
N LEU A 251 54.38 -4.12 -47.58
CA LEU A 251 53.63 -4.10 -48.85
C LEU A 251 52.20 -3.55 -48.68
N ASN A 252 51.82 -3.23 -47.44
CA ASN A 252 50.52 -2.71 -47.05
C ASN A 252 50.68 -1.50 -46.10
N PRO A 253 51.22 -0.36 -46.58
CA PRO A 253 51.46 0.83 -45.77
C PRO A 253 50.16 1.55 -45.39
N ILE A 254 50.14 2.12 -44.19
CA ILE A 254 49.07 3.01 -43.70
C ILE A 254 49.72 4.38 -43.41
N TRP A 255 49.18 5.43 -44.01
CA TRP A 255 49.66 6.81 -43.87
C TRP A 255 48.72 7.65 -43.00
N MET A 256 47.42 7.72 -43.35
CA MET A 256 46.45 8.65 -42.73
C MET A 256 46.87 10.12 -42.82
N GLU A 257 47.53 10.51 -43.91
CA GLU A 257 48.13 11.83 -44.10
C GLU A 257 47.30 12.72 -45.02
N LYS A 258 47.14 13.99 -44.64
CA LYS A 258 46.25 14.96 -45.30
C LYS A 258 47.02 16.08 -46.00
N PHE A 259 46.56 16.40 -47.19
CA PHE A 259 47.19 17.29 -48.15
C PHE A 259 46.15 18.27 -48.72
N ARG A 260 46.55 19.52 -48.96
CA ARG A 260 45.63 20.59 -49.38
C ARG A 260 46.24 21.39 -50.52
N PHE A 261 45.48 21.57 -51.59
CA PHE A 261 45.93 22.24 -52.81
C PHE A 261 44.91 23.26 -53.32
N ASN A 262 45.42 24.37 -53.85
CA ASN A 262 44.61 25.36 -54.57
C ASN A 262 44.53 24.96 -56.05
N ILE A 263 43.33 24.94 -56.62
CA ILE A 263 43.02 24.54 -57.99
C ILE A 263 42.77 25.80 -58.84
N GLU A 264 43.42 25.94 -59.99
CA GLU A 264 43.21 27.11 -60.87
C GLU A 264 42.03 26.87 -61.85
N SER A 265 41.83 25.63 -62.32
CA SER A 265 40.77 25.25 -63.25
C SER A 265 40.31 23.79 -63.05
N SER A 266 39.15 23.61 -62.41
CA SER A 266 38.52 22.30 -62.16
C SER A 266 38.20 21.48 -63.42
N LYS A 267 38.13 22.12 -64.60
CA LYS A 267 37.79 21.46 -65.87
C LYS A 267 38.99 20.82 -66.56
N THR A 268 40.21 21.20 -66.19
CA THR A 268 41.44 20.87 -66.91
C THR A 268 42.54 20.29 -66.03
N GLU A 269 42.34 20.20 -64.72
CA GLU A 269 43.38 19.74 -63.78
C GLU A 269 43.16 18.29 -63.34
N THR A 270 44.25 17.56 -63.25
CA THR A 270 44.32 16.15 -62.83
C THR A 270 45.31 16.03 -61.67
N ILE A 271 44.91 15.30 -60.63
CA ILE A 271 45.76 14.89 -59.53
C ILE A 271 46.63 13.75 -60.03
N HIS A 272 47.95 13.87 -59.89
CA HIS A 272 48.90 12.82 -60.19
C HIS A 272 49.63 12.42 -58.90
N LEU A 273 49.60 11.12 -58.59
CA LEU A 273 50.27 10.52 -57.44
C LEU A 273 51.16 9.37 -57.94
N ASP A 274 52.42 9.35 -57.50
CA ASP A 274 53.36 8.24 -57.67
C ASP A 274 53.69 7.62 -56.30
N ILE A 275 53.83 6.30 -56.26
CA ILE A 275 54.34 5.52 -55.12
C ILE A 275 55.74 5.01 -55.46
N TRP A 276 56.64 5.12 -54.50
CA TRP A 276 58.06 4.78 -54.61
C TRP A 276 58.52 3.95 -53.43
N ASP A 277 59.48 3.07 -53.66
CA ASP A 277 60.26 2.36 -52.65
C ASP A 277 61.48 3.20 -52.24
N HIS A 278 61.94 3.11 -50.99
CA HIS A 278 62.98 4.00 -50.45
C HIS A 278 64.22 3.26 -49.97
N ASP A 279 65.25 3.26 -50.82
CA ASP A 279 66.42 2.37 -50.67
C ASP A 279 67.48 2.78 -49.62
N ASP A 280 67.56 4.05 -49.17
CA ASP A 280 68.76 4.54 -48.44
C ASP A 280 68.55 5.81 -47.56
N GLU A 281 69.38 6.00 -46.50
CA GLU A 281 69.14 6.94 -45.36
C GLU A 281 69.14 8.47 -45.66
N PHE A 282 69.10 8.92 -46.91
CA PHE A 282 69.08 10.35 -47.26
C PHE A 282 67.68 10.88 -47.58
N SER A 283 67.20 11.83 -46.76
CA SER A 283 65.84 12.34 -46.85
C SER A 283 65.53 13.05 -48.19
N VAL A 284 64.60 12.46 -48.96
CA VAL A 284 64.00 13.00 -50.19
C VAL A 284 63.45 14.42 -49.98
N PHE A 285 63.00 14.74 -48.76
CA PHE A 285 62.52 16.05 -48.32
C PHE A 285 63.56 17.17 -48.50
N GLU A 286 64.85 16.89 -48.32
CA GLU A 286 65.93 17.87 -48.49
C GLU A 286 66.31 18.09 -49.96
N ALA A 287 66.05 17.10 -50.82
CA ALA A 287 66.28 17.15 -52.26
C ALA A 287 65.21 18.01 -52.95
N ALA A 288 63.93 17.78 -52.62
CA ALA A 288 62.79 18.51 -53.16
C ALA A 288 62.89 20.03 -52.96
N ARG A 289 63.49 20.49 -51.83
CA ARG A 289 63.69 21.92 -51.55
C ARG A 289 64.83 22.58 -52.35
N LYS A 290 65.72 21.82 -53.01
CA LYS A 290 66.90 22.35 -53.71
C LYS A 290 66.71 22.58 -55.22
N LEU A 291 65.62 22.11 -55.82
CA LEU A 291 65.34 22.20 -57.28
C LEU A 291 64.11 23.06 -57.62
N ASN A 292 64.32 24.28 -58.09
CA ASN A 292 63.29 25.34 -58.08
C ASN A 292 62.25 25.40 -59.24
N GLN A 293 62.36 24.65 -60.36
CA GLN A 293 61.52 24.88 -61.56
C GLN A 293 61.19 23.61 -62.38
N VAL A 294 59.96 23.49 -62.91
CA VAL A 294 59.50 22.40 -63.81
C VAL A 294 58.73 22.93 -65.03
N GLN A 295 58.78 22.23 -66.17
CA GLN A 295 58.03 22.53 -67.40
C GLN A 295 57.28 21.31 -67.99
N GLY A 296 55.96 21.43 -68.11
CA GLY A 296 55.08 20.57 -68.93
C GLY A 296 54.74 19.17 -68.38
N PHE A 297 53.76 18.51 -69.00
CA PHE A 297 53.25 17.17 -68.61
C PHE A 297 54.36 16.09 -68.61
N LYS A 298 55.18 16.03 -69.66
CA LYS A 298 56.39 15.16 -69.70
C LYS A 298 57.46 15.58 -68.68
N GLY A 299 57.33 16.76 -68.11
CA GLY A 299 58.18 17.29 -67.06
C GLY A 299 57.85 16.73 -65.68
N LEU A 300 56.59 16.43 -65.33
CA LEU A 300 56.27 15.98 -63.96
C LEU A 300 56.74 14.56 -63.67
N ASN A 301 56.47 13.59 -64.54
CA ASN A 301 57.02 12.22 -64.42
C ASN A 301 58.56 12.23 -64.46
N ARG A 302 59.14 13.16 -65.22
CA ARG A 302 60.60 13.41 -65.23
C ARG A 302 61.07 14.09 -63.95
N TYR A 303 60.24 14.91 -63.30
CA TYR A 303 60.59 15.69 -62.11
C TYR A 303 60.46 14.88 -60.84
N PHE A 304 59.42 14.07 -60.67
CA PHE A 304 59.35 13.07 -59.59
C PHE A 304 60.55 12.10 -59.70
N LYS A 305 60.84 11.59 -60.90
CA LYS A 305 62.05 10.83 -61.17
C LYS A 305 63.34 11.61 -60.90
N GLN A 306 63.40 12.90 -61.22
CA GLN A 306 64.55 13.74 -60.90
C GLN A 306 64.67 14.06 -59.41
N ILE A 307 63.59 14.13 -58.63
CA ILE A 307 63.65 14.28 -57.16
C ILE A 307 64.26 13.01 -56.56
N ALA A 308 63.70 11.84 -56.86
CA ALA A 308 64.26 10.54 -56.46
C ALA A 308 65.74 10.37 -56.87
N GLN A 309 66.12 10.84 -58.07
CA GLN A 309 67.50 10.80 -58.55
C GLN A 309 68.42 11.91 -57.99
N SER A 310 67.90 13.05 -57.52
CA SER A 310 68.71 14.24 -57.17
C SER A 310 69.03 14.38 -55.68
N ALA A 311 68.39 13.58 -54.82
CA ALA A 311 68.79 13.39 -53.42
C ALA A 311 70.27 12.94 -53.24
N ARG A 312 70.93 12.61 -54.35
CA ARG A 312 72.19 11.88 -54.45
C ARG A 312 73.42 12.71 -54.82
N THR A 313 73.34 14.04 -54.74
CA THR A 313 74.37 14.93 -55.32
C THR A 313 75.76 14.91 -54.61
N ASN A 314 75.98 14.04 -53.63
CA ASN A 314 77.22 13.91 -52.86
C ASN A 314 77.82 12.47 -52.79
N SER A 315 77.27 11.46 -53.47
CA SER A 315 77.86 10.10 -53.51
C SER A 315 78.14 9.63 -54.94
N ASN A 316 79.30 9.03 -55.15
CA ASN A 316 79.93 8.82 -56.46
C ASN A 316 79.68 7.42 -57.06
N ASP A 317 78.68 6.69 -56.57
CA ASP A 317 78.37 5.32 -57.00
C ASP A 317 76.90 5.16 -57.39
N GLY A 318 76.63 4.40 -58.46
CA GLY A 318 75.48 4.64 -59.34
C GLY A 318 74.33 3.61 -59.31
N SER A 319 74.10 2.90 -58.20
CA SER A 319 73.36 1.61 -58.23
C SER A 319 71.97 1.51 -57.57
N HIS A 320 71.46 2.48 -56.80
CA HIS A 320 70.27 2.27 -55.91
C HIS A 320 69.13 3.28 -56.08
N VAL A 321 68.52 3.42 -57.27
CA VAL A 321 67.46 4.42 -57.48
C VAL A 321 66.12 3.92 -56.92
N ASP A 322 65.55 4.65 -55.96
CA ASP A 322 64.20 4.47 -55.39
C ASP A 322 63.24 3.88 -56.43
N ASP A 323 62.79 2.65 -56.19
CA ASP A 323 62.11 1.87 -57.20
C ASP A 323 60.65 2.30 -57.35
N PHE A 324 60.12 2.27 -58.57
CA PHE A 324 58.75 2.73 -58.83
C PHE A 324 57.72 1.63 -58.54
N LEU A 325 56.83 1.88 -57.58
CA LEU A 325 55.80 0.93 -57.14
C LEU A 325 54.44 1.11 -57.83
N GLY A 326 54.11 2.30 -58.32
CA GLY A 326 52.86 2.52 -59.08
C GLY A 326 52.41 3.98 -59.12
N SER A 327 51.39 4.29 -59.93
CA SER A 327 50.85 5.66 -60.05
C SER A 327 49.32 5.68 -60.12
N VAL A 328 48.71 6.82 -59.79
CA VAL A 328 47.27 7.06 -59.91
C VAL A 328 47.02 8.46 -60.48
N ASN A 329 46.06 8.55 -61.39
CA ASN A 329 45.61 9.80 -62.01
C ASN A 329 44.11 10.01 -61.72
N ILE A 330 43.74 11.14 -61.12
CA ILE A 330 42.34 11.45 -60.77
C ILE A 330 41.97 12.82 -61.36
N LYS A 331 41.02 12.87 -62.28
CA LYS A 331 40.55 14.16 -62.84
C LYS A 331 39.71 14.91 -61.81
N ILE A 332 39.99 16.19 -61.61
CA ILE A 332 39.24 17.02 -60.66
C ILE A 332 37.78 17.18 -61.10
N SER A 333 37.53 17.20 -62.42
CA SER A 333 36.20 17.23 -63.02
C SER A 333 35.37 15.96 -62.80
N GLU A 334 35.96 14.86 -62.32
CA GLU A 334 35.27 13.61 -62.00
C GLU A 334 34.95 13.47 -60.50
N ILE A 335 35.43 14.39 -59.65
CA ILE A 335 35.16 14.39 -58.21
C ILE A 335 33.71 14.88 -57.98
N PRO A 336 32.82 14.06 -57.37
CA PRO A 336 31.47 14.47 -57.06
C PRO A 336 31.45 15.46 -55.91
N SER A 337 30.38 16.24 -55.82
CA SER A 337 30.18 17.21 -54.72
C SER A 337 30.14 16.56 -53.33
N THR A 338 30.01 15.24 -53.23
CA THR A 338 30.08 14.46 -51.98
C THR A 338 31.50 13.98 -51.63
N GLY A 339 32.50 14.24 -52.48
CA GLY A 339 33.84 13.69 -52.37
C GLY A 339 33.96 12.22 -52.84
N ILE A 340 35.20 11.75 -52.94
CA ILE A 340 35.55 10.35 -53.17
C ILE A 340 36.14 9.74 -51.90
N ASP A 341 35.82 8.47 -51.65
CA ASP A 341 36.43 7.60 -50.67
C ASP A 341 36.46 6.19 -51.30
N LYS A 342 37.58 5.84 -51.97
CA LYS A 342 37.67 4.58 -52.72
C LYS A 342 39.11 4.09 -52.94
N TRP A 343 39.22 2.80 -53.21
CA TRP A 343 40.44 2.17 -53.71
C TRP A 343 40.64 2.47 -55.19
N PHE A 344 41.88 2.81 -55.55
CA PHE A 344 42.38 2.98 -56.91
C PHE A 344 43.40 1.89 -57.21
N ALA A 345 43.28 1.26 -58.39
CA ALA A 345 44.31 0.34 -58.88
C ALA A 345 45.55 1.14 -59.33
N LEU A 346 46.74 0.60 -59.09
CA LEU A 346 47.98 1.26 -59.47
C LEU A 346 48.29 1.06 -60.96
N GLU A 347 48.62 2.14 -61.64
CA GLU A 347 48.95 2.19 -63.06
C GLU A 347 50.46 2.28 -63.28
N GLY A 348 50.96 1.56 -64.30
CA GLY A 348 52.34 1.65 -64.76
C GLY A 348 52.60 2.87 -65.65
N ARG A 349 53.80 3.46 -65.57
CA ARG A 349 54.22 4.63 -66.38
C ARG A 349 54.29 4.38 -67.90
N SER A 350 54.21 3.12 -68.33
CA SER A 350 54.22 2.70 -69.72
C SER A 350 53.54 1.34 -69.86
N GLU A 351 53.08 0.98 -71.06
CA GLU A 351 52.45 -0.33 -71.36
C GLU A 351 53.35 -1.54 -71.02
N ASN A 352 54.66 -1.33 -70.90
CA ASN A 352 55.64 -2.36 -70.52
C ASN A 352 55.93 -2.44 -69.01
N SER A 353 55.37 -1.54 -68.21
CA SER A 353 55.56 -1.50 -66.75
C SER A 353 54.54 -2.38 -66.05
N LYS A 354 54.95 -3.57 -65.59
CA LYS A 354 54.12 -4.41 -64.71
C LYS A 354 54.11 -3.79 -63.31
N VAL A 355 52.92 -3.38 -62.86
CA VAL A 355 52.66 -2.79 -61.54
C VAL A 355 51.52 -3.57 -60.90
N HIS A 356 51.61 -3.78 -59.59
CA HIS A 356 50.60 -4.49 -58.79
C HIS A 356 50.29 -3.68 -57.52
N GLY A 357 49.07 -3.85 -57.00
CA GLY A 357 48.61 -3.19 -55.79
C GLY A 357 47.49 -2.18 -56.01
N GLN A 358 46.99 -1.64 -54.90
CA GLN A 358 45.95 -0.62 -54.86
C GLN A 358 46.26 0.41 -53.76
N ILE A 359 45.80 1.65 -53.94
CA ILE A 359 45.89 2.72 -52.94
C ILE A 359 44.49 3.26 -52.60
N HIS A 360 44.24 3.48 -51.33
CA HIS A 360 43.01 4.05 -50.79
C HIS A 360 43.19 5.56 -50.59
N ILE A 361 42.40 6.33 -51.33
CA ILE A 361 42.46 7.79 -51.33
C ILE A 361 41.06 8.33 -51.01
N ARG A 362 40.99 9.28 -50.07
CA ARG A 362 39.84 10.17 -49.93
C ARG A 362 40.17 11.53 -50.51
N ALA A 363 39.22 12.18 -51.16
CA ALA A 363 39.38 13.56 -51.58
C ALA A 363 38.04 14.30 -51.65
N ASN A 364 38.02 15.56 -51.26
CA ASN A 364 36.86 16.42 -51.35
C ASN A 364 37.23 17.81 -51.89
N LEU A 365 36.21 18.55 -52.33
CA LEU A 365 36.35 19.92 -52.82
C LEU A 365 35.77 20.88 -51.79
N ALA A 366 36.49 21.96 -51.54
CA ALA A 366 36.07 23.08 -50.71
C ALA A 366 36.41 24.40 -51.42
N THR A 367 36.03 25.54 -50.85
CA THR A 367 36.41 26.86 -51.40
C THR A 367 37.08 27.75 -50.37
N ARG A 368 37.73 28.80 -50.86
CA ARG A 368 38.26 29.88 -50.03
C ARG A 368 38.12 31.23 -50.72
N GLU A 369 37.78 32.24 -49.94
CA GLU A 369 37.73 33.62 -50.40
C GLU A 369 39.06 34.33 -50.16
N ASP A 370 39.49 35.15 -51.12
CA ASP A 370 40.70 35.98 -51.03
C ASP A 370 40.47 37.24 -50.16
N ARG A 371 39.95 37.04 -48.94
CA ARG A 371 39.54 38.09 -47.99
C ARG A 371 40.50 38.27 -46.80
N GLY A 372 41.60 37.51 -46.74
CA GLY A 372 42.66 37.65 -45.73
C GLY A 372 42.36 37.04 -44.35
N VAL A 373 41.38 36.13 -44.29
CA VAL A 373 41.06 35.31 -43.11
C VAL A 373 42.05 34.14 -43.00
N SER A 374 42.19 33.53 -41.82
CA SER A 374 42.99 32.32 -41.62
C SER A 374 42.51 31.19 -42.53
N GLU A 375 43.42 30.41 -43.11
CA GLU A 375 43.05 29.36 -44.08
C GLU A 375 42.27 28.18 -43.44
N GLU A 376 42.21 28.10 -42.11
CA GLU A 376 41.63 27.01 -41.31
C GLU A 376 40.39 27.42 -40.48
N ASP A 377 39.93 28.67 -40.58
CA ASP A 377 38.81 29.19 -39.78
C ASP A 377 37.51 29.30 -40.60
N ASN A 378 36.59 28.35 -40.41
CA ASN A 378 35.26 28.30 -41.05
C ASN A 378 34.11 28.72 -40.11
N TRP A 379 34.41 29.47 -39.05
CA TRP A 379 33.44 29.82 -38.00
C TRP A 379 32.26 30.69 -38.49
N THR A 380 32.49 31.50 -39.53
CA THR A 380 31.44 32.34 -40.14
C THR A 380 30.46 31.46 -40.92
N ASP A 381 30.97 30.52 -41.71
CA ASP A 381 30.19 29.57 -42.50
C ASP A 381 29.33 28.67 -41.60
N ILE A 382 29.84 28.22 -40.45
CA ILE A 382 29.07 27.44 -39.47
C ILE A 382 27.86 28.22 -38.96
N LYS A 383 28.02 29.51 -38.64
CA LYS A 383 26.92 30.36 -38.17
C LYS A 383 25.88 30.59 -39.27
N GLN A 384 26.34 30.99 -40.45
CA GLN A 384 25.49 31.17 -41.63
C GLN A 384 24.73 29.89 -41.98
N HIS A 385 25.36 28.73 -41.87
CA HIS A 385 24.72 27.43 -42.12
C HIS A 385 23.61 27.12 -41.09
N VAL A 386 23.79 27.46 -39.81
CA VAL A 386 22.74 27.35 -38.78
C VAL A 386 21.57 28.31 -39.03
N GLU A 387 21.84 29.51 -39.52
CA GLU A 387 20.81 30.50 -39.87
C GLU A 387 20.02 30.10 -41.12
N LEU A 388 20.72 29.72 -42.19
CA LEU A 388 20.14 29.24 -43.44
C LEU A 388 19.25 28.00 -43.21
N LEU A 389 19.72 27.07 -42.38
CA LEU A 389 18.95 25.88 -42.01
C LEU A 389 17.67 26.24 -41.24
N GLN A 390 17.70 27.24 -40.36
CA GLN A 390 16.49 27.73 -39.67
C GLN A 390 15.49 28.38 -40.62
N ILE A 391 15.94 29.17 -41.60
CA ILE A 391 15.08 29.78 -42.62
C ILE A 391 14.40 28.71 -43.47
N PHE A 392 15.14 27.67 -43.88
CA PHE A 392 14.57 26.57 -44.66
C PHE A 392 13.59 25.73 -43.84
N ILE A 393 13.88 25.45 -42.57
CA ILE A 393 12.92 24.80 -41.67
C ILE A 393 11.64 25.64 -41.53
N ASP A 394 11.74 26.96 -41.38
CA ASP A 394 10.57 27.85 -41.30
C ASP A 394 9.74 27.82 -42.60
N HIS A 395 10.40 27.86 -43.76
CA HIS A 395 9.71 27.80 -45.06
C HIS A 395 8.94 26.48 -45.21
N GLU A 396 9.59 25.33 -44.99
CA GLU A 396 8.97 24.01 -45.07
C GLU A 396 7.82 23.85 -44.05
N LEU A 397 7.98 24.36 -42.82
CA LEU A 397 6.92 24.37 -41.80
C LEU A 397 5.77 25.34 -42.10
N ASN A 398 5.96 26.34 -42.97
CA ASN A 398 4.92 27.26 -43.42
C ASN A 398 4.17 26.74 -44.65
N THR A 399 4.80 25.91 -45.48
CA THR A 399 4.19 25.28 -46.66
C THR A 399 3.54 23.92 -46.35
N TYR A 400 3.98 23.25 -45.27
CA TYR A 400 3.39 22.00 -44.80
C TYR A 400 1.92 22.15 -44.35
N LYS A 401 1.05 21.25 -44.83
CA LYS A 401 -0.41 21.31 -44.62
C LYS A 401 -0.92 20.50 -43.42
N GLY A 402 -0.07 19.71 -42.77
CA GLY A 402 -0.41 18.89 -41.60
C GLY A 402 -0.02 19.56 -40.27
N ALA A 403 -0.16 18.82 -39.15
CA ALA A 403 0.31 19.34 -37.86
C ALA A 403 1.85 19.31 -37.77
N THR A 404 2.47 20.30 -37.12
CA THR A 404 3.95 20.36 -36.99
C THR A 404 4.54 19.16 -36.24
N THR A 405 3.72 18.48 -35.44
CA THR A 405 4.06 17.23 -34.72
C THR A 405 4.02 15.97 -35.61
N GLU A 406 3.65 16.10 -36.89
CA GLU A 406 3.58 15.02 -37.88
C GLU A 406 4.60 15.20 -39.02
N TRP A 407 5.27 16.37 -39.09
CA TRP A 407 6.28 16.65 -40.08
C TRP A 407 7.51 15.74 -39.89
N SER A 408 8.02 15.16 -40.98
CA SER A 408 9.14 14.20 -40.96
C SER A 408 10.48 14.83 -40.59
N GLY A 409 10.62 16.16 -40.74
CA GLY A 409 11.89 16.86 -40.60
C GLY A 409 12.84 16.65 -41.79
N GLU A 410 12.31 16.20 -42.92
CA GLU A 410 13.00 16.17 -44.20
C GLU A 410 12.75 17.51 -44.90
N LEU A 411 13.81 18.05 -45.51
CA LEU A 411 13.74 19.27 -46.31
C LEU A 411 13.57 18.88 -47.78
N SER A 412 13.08 19.81 -48.61
CA SER A 412 13.05 19.60 -50.06
C SER A 412 14.44 19.35 -50.64
N ARG A 413 14.49 18.64 -51.77
CA ARG A 413 15.74 18.38 -52.53
C ARG A 413 16.49 19.66 -52.88
N ASP A 414 15.78 20.77 -53.00
CA ASP A 414 16.31 22.06 -53.39
C ASP A 414 17.00 22.72 -52.18
N ALA A 415 16.36 22.70 -51.01
CA ALA A 415 16.97 23.06 -49.73
C ALA A 415 18.22 22.22 -49.42
N GLU A 416 18.15 20.89 -49.55
CA GLU A 416 19.28 19.99 -49.30
C GLU A 416 20.44 20.24 -50.29
N THR A 417 20.15 20.59 -51.55
CA THR A 417 21.17 20.93 -52.54
C THR A 417 21.92 22.21 -52.18
N ILE A 418 21.19 23.25 -51.74
CA ILE A 418 21.79 24.53 -51.33
C ILE A 418 22.62 24.35 -50.05
N LEU A 419 22.06 23.69 -49.03
CA LEU A 419 22.77 23.41 -47.77
C LEU A 419 24.01 22.55 -47.99
N HIS A 420 23.94 21.52 -48.84
CA HIS A 420 25.11 20.70 -49.17
C HIS A 420 26.20 21.52 -49.87
N GLN A 421 25.83 22.38 -50.84
CA GLN A 421 26.76 23.24 -51.55
C GLN A 421 27.40 24.29 -50.64
N HIS A 422 26.65 24.96 -49.77
CA HIS A 422 27.18 25.86 -48.75
C HIS A 422 28.16 25.13 -47.81
N ALA A 423 27.81 23.92 -47.39
CA ALA A 423 28.61 23.18 -46.42
C ALA A 423 29.91 22.61 -47.02
N ILE A 424 29.97 22.29 -48.31
CA ILE A 424 31.25 21.94 -48.96
C ILE A 424 32.07 23.19 -49.29
N GLN A 425 31.43 24.28 -49.75
CA GLN A 425 32.12 25.53 -50.07
C GLN A 425 32.82 26.11 -48.82
N GLY A 426 32.14 26.17 -47.67
CA GLY A 426 32.72 26.60 -46.38
C GLY A 426 33.54 25.53 -45.61
N ASP A 427 33.98 24.45 -46.27
CA ASP A 427 34.76 23.34 -45.66
C ASP A 427 34.14 22.79 -44.34
N ILE A 428 32.81 22.79 -44.23
CA ILE A 428 32.08 22.39 -43.02
C ILE A 428 32.07 20.86 -42.92
N THR A 429 32.69 20.33 -41.87
CA THR A 429 32.82 18.89 -41.58
C THR A 429 31.48 18.23 -41.23
N ASP A 430 31.36 16.90 -41.33
CA ASP A 430 30.08 16.21 -41.02
C ASP A 430 29.64 16.43 -39.56
N ILE A 431 30.55 16.37 -38.60
CA ILE A 431 30.25 16.66 -37.19
C ILE A 431 29.75 18.10 -36.98
N GLN A 432 30.37 19.10 -37.62
CA GLN A 432 29.86 20.48 -37.62
C GLN A 432 28.46 20.55 -38.26
N ARG A 433 28.18 19.82 -39.36
CA ARG A 433 26.82 19.74 -39.96
C ARG A 433 25.81 19.10 -38.99
N LYS A 434 26.15 18.03 -38.28
CA LYS A 434 25.27 17.41 -37.26
C LYS A 434 25.00 18.36 -36.11
N MET A 435 26.03 19.08 -35.64
CA MET A 435 25.92 20.12 -34.62
C MET A 435 24.98 21.24 -35.07
N CYS A 436 25.17 21.76 -36.29
CA CYS A 436 24.29 22.77 -36.88
C CYS A 436 22.83 22.30 -36.95
N ARG A 437 22.61 21.04 -37.37
CA ARG A 437 21.29 20.42 -37.42
C ARG A 437 20.64 20.34 -36.04
N TRP A 438 21.37 19.91 -35.02
CA TRP A 438 20.84 19.91 -33.65
C TRP A 438 20.45 21.31 -33.19
N ILE A 439 21.32 22.31 -33.37
CA ILE A 439 21.06 23.70 -32.91
C ILE A 439 19.84 24.29 -33.62
N ALA A 440 19.72 24.13 -34.94
CA ALA A 440 18.60 24.68 -35.72
C ALA A 440 17.26 24.00 -35.35
N TYR A 441 17.20 22.66 -35.36
CA TYR A 441 15.96 21.94 -35.07
C TYR A 441 15.54 22.04 -33.59
N SER A 442 16.48 22.07 -32.65
CA SER A 442 16.16 22.32 -31.24
C SER A 442 15.60 23.72 -31.04
N LYS A 443 16.26 24.79 -31.55
CA LYS A 443 15.73 26.17 -31.49
C LYS A 443 14.32 26.26 -32.10
N LYS A 444 14.07 25.62 -33.26
CA LYS A 444 12.75 25.62 -33.90
C LYS A 444 11.68 24.83 -33.13
N HIS A 445 12.05 23.77 -32.40
CA HIS A 445 11.13 23.08 -31.50
C HIS A 445 10.61 23.98 -30.36
N LEU A 446 11.39 24.97 -29.89
CA LEU A 446 10.93 25.93 -28.88
C LEU A 446 9.86 26.90 -29.43
N GLU A 447 9.85 27.16 -30.75
CA GLU A 447 8.89 28.05 -31.42
C GLU A 447 7.62 27.31 -31.90
N ARG A 448 7.79 26.11 -32.44
CA ARG A 448 6.73 25.21 -32.90
C ARG A 448 7.09 23.79 -32.52
N THR A 449 6.24 23.11 -31.73
CA THR A 449 6.52 21.74 -31.28
C THR A 449 6.68 20.79 -32.48
N LEU A 450 7.93 20.35 -32.70
CA LEU A 450 8.31 19.34 -33.67
C LEU A 450 8.18 17.94 -33.06
N THR A 451 8.08 16.91 -33.90
CA THR A 451 8.05 15.51 -33.50
C THR A 451 9.27 15.13 -32.64
N HIS A 452 9.06 14.60 -31.43
CA HIS A 452 10.17 14.20 -30.55
C HIS A 452 11.06 13.10 -31.17
N ARG A 453 10.48 12.22 -32.01
CA ARG A 453 11.23 11.20 -32.79
C ARG A 453 12.27 11.82 -33.73
N LEU A 454 11.96 12.97 -34.33
CA LEU A 454 12.89 13.70 -35.20
C LEU A 454 14.07 14.25 -34.39
N LEU A 455 13.80 14.90 -33.26
CA LEU A 455 14.84 15.39 -32.36
C LEU A 455 15.74 14.26 -31.88
N LEU A 456 15.18 13.13 -31.42
CA LEU A 456 15.93 11.98 -30.98
C LEU A 456 16.87 11.43 -32.07
N SER A 457 16.41 11.34 -33.32
CA SER A 457 17.27 10.91 -34.44
C SER A 457 18.40 11.89 -34.75
N ILE A 458 18.16 13.21 -34.63
CA ILE A 458 19.20 14.23 -34.80
C ILE A 458 20.22 14.14 -33.66
N THR A 459 19.76 13.94 -32.43
CA THR A 459 20.58 13.71 -31.23
C THR A 459 21.47 12.47 -31.38
N GLU A 460 20.93 11.36 -31.91
CA GLU A 460 21.69 10.12 -32.16
C GLU A 460 22.73 10.28 -33.28
N GLN A 461 22.40 10.98 -34.37
CA GLN A 461 23.36 11.29 -35.44
C GLN A 461 24.51 12.18 -34.96
N LEU A 462 24.24 13.11 -34.04
CA LEU A 462 25.27 13.96 -33.43
C LEU A 462 26.23 13.13 -32.55
N GLU A 463 25.70 12.24 -31.72
CA GLU A 463 26.51 11.35 -30.87
C GLU A 463 27.39 10.42 -31.72
N GLN A 464 26.84 9.82 -32.79
CA GLN A 464 27.57 8.90 -33.67
C GLN A 464 28.72 9.54 -34.44
N ALA A 465 28.64 10.85 -34.72
CA ALA A 465 29.64 11.58 -35.48
C ALA A 465 30.73 12.23 -34.59
N TRP A 466 30.58 12.21 -33.26
CA TRP A 466 31.43 12.97 -32.34
C TRP A 466 32.67 12.19 -31.87
N GLN A 467 33.79 12.89 -31.71
CA GLN A 467 34.98 12.41 -31.02
C GLN A 467 35.59 13.52 -30.12
N PRO A 468 36.39 13.20 -29.08
CA PRO A 468 36.85 14.16 -28.06
C PRO A 468 37.69 15.36 -28.54
N THR A 469 38.13 15.37 -29.79
CA THR A 469 38.91 16.46 -30.42
C THR A 469 38.23 16.99 -31.70
N SER A 470 36.98 16.62 -31.98
CA SER A 470 36.28 16.95 -33.23
C SER A 470 35.69 18.36 -33.30
N LEU A 471 35.61 19.08 -32.19
CA LEU A 471 35.03 20.42 -32.11
C LEU A 471 36.02 21.41 -31.48
N SER A 472 36.01 22.64 -31.99
CA SER A 472 36.72 23.76 -31.39
C SER A 472 36.07 24.19 -30.07
N ARG A 473 36.73 25.10 -29.34
CA ARG A 473 36.17 25.64 -28.09
C ARG A 473 34.88 26.43 -28.35
N ASP A 474 34.89 27.31 -29.35
CA ASP A 474 33.75 28.19 -29.64
C ASP A 474 32.55 27.38 -30.20
N GLU A 475 32.82 26.34 -30.98
CA GLU A 475 31.80 25.36 -31.41
C GLU A 475 31.21 24.60 -30.23
N SER A 476 32.06 24.12 -29.31
CA SER A 476 31.64 23.40 -28.10
C SER A 476 30.77 24.29 -27.19
N ASP A 477 31.08 25.59 -27.11
CA ASP A 477 30.31 26.57 -26.34
C ASP A 477 28.99 26.96 -27.03
N MET A 478 28.94 27.03 -28.37
CA MET A 478 27.69 27.20 -29.13
C MET A 478 26.76 25.98 -29.02
N LEU A 479 27.32 24.78 -29.03
CA LEU A 479 26.56 23.53 -28.82
C LEU A 479 26.05 23.44 -27.36
N ARG A 480 26.87 23.82 -26.38
CA ARG A 480 26.50 23.97 -24.96
C ARG A 480 25.30 24.91 -24.78
N GLU A 481 25.29 26.05 -25.47
CA GLU A 481 24.17 27.00 -25.45
C GLU A 481 22.89 26.34 -25.98
N GLY A 482 22.95 25.70 -27.16
CA GLY A 482 21.81 24.99 -27.75
C GLY A 482 21.22 23.90 -26.84
N PHE A 483 22.08 23.05 -26.25
CA PHE A 483 21.66 22.07 -25.24
C PHE A 483 21.00 22.72 -24.02
N THR A 484 21.58 23.81 -23.51
CA THR A 484 21.11 24.49 -22.29
C THR A 484 19.76 25.17 -22.50
N LEU A 485 19.56 25.81 -23.65
CA LEU A 485 18.27 26.42 -24.02
C LEU A 485 17.15 25.38 -24.11
N PHE A 486 17.42 24.24 -24.77
CA PHE A 486 16.46 23.15 -24.91
C PHE A 486 16.09 22.51 -23.56
N ILE A 487 17.09 22.18 -22.73
CA ILE A 487 16.83 21.58 -21.42
C ILE A 487 16.08 22.53 -20.49
N ASN A 488 16.46 23.82 -20.45
CA ASN A 488 15.75 24.82 -19.65
C ASN A 488 14.28 24.99 -20.11
N HIS A 489 14.00 24.85 -21.41
CA HIS A 489 12.64 24.85 -21.94
C HIS A 489 11.86 23.61 -21.45
N CYS A 490 12.42 22.39 -21.60
CA CYS A 490 11.83 21.15 -21.09
C CYS A 490 11.57 21.18 -19.59
N PHE A 491 12.53 21.67 -18.80
CA PHE A 491 12.42 21.80 -17.34
C PHE A 491 11.33 22.80 -16.92
N LYS A 492 11.13 23.91 -17.64
CA LYS A 492 10.00 24.83 -17.42
C LYS A 492 8.65 24.17 -17.72
N GLN A 493 8.55 23.32 -18.75
CA GLN A 493 7.33 22.54 -18.99
C GLN A 493 7.07 21.52 -17.87
N LEU A 494 8.08 20.78 -17.44
CA LEU A 494 7.99 19.82 -16.34
C LEU A 494 7.66 20.47 -14.98
N GLY A 495 8.04 21.74 -14.77
CA GLY A 495 7.60 22.52 -13.61
C GLY A 495 6.08 22.72 -13.56
N ARG A 496 5.41 22.78 -14.72
CA ARG A 496 3.96 22.93 -14.87
C ARG A 496 3.26 21.62 -15.26
N LEU A 497 3.85 20.48 -14.88
CA LEU A 497 3.44 19.12 -15.29
C LEU A 497 1.91 18.92 -15.34
N ARG A 498 1.22 19.26 -14.24
CA ARG A 498 -0.21 19.00 -14.04
C ARG A 498 -1.15 19.84 -14.90
N GLU A 499 -0.69 21.01 -15.35
CA GLU A 499 -1.44 21.89 -16.25
C GLU A 499 -1.22 21.49 -17.70
N LEU A 500 0.03 21.15 -18.03
CA LEU A 500 0.45 20.93 -19.39
C LEU A 500 0.15 19.50 -19.83
N PHE A 501 0.42 18.51 -18.98
CA PHE A 501 0.26 17.09 -19.30
C PHE A 501 -0.81 16.42 -18.41
N PRO A 502 -2.12 16.72 -18.56
CA PRO A 502 -3.18 16.11 -17.75
C PRO A 502 -3.12 14.57 -17.76
N ALA A 503 -3.10 13.99 -16.56
CA ALA A 503 -2.80 12.57 -16.35
C ALA A 503 -3.71 11.60 -17.11
N ALA A 504 -5.01 11.89 -17.20
CA ALA A 504 -5.97 11.02 -17.89
C ALA A 504 -5.93 11.18 -19.43
N ASN A 505 -5.24 12.19 -19.96
CA ASN A 505 -5.16 12.45 -21.40
C ASN A 505 -4.01 11.64 -22.03
N ARG A 506 -4.34 10.55 -22.75
CA ARG A 506 -3.34 9.66 -23.36
C ARG A 506 -2.33 10.41 -24.25
N LEU A 507 -2.78 11.33 -25.09
CA LEU A 507 -1.91 12.07 -26.01
C LEU A 507 -0.97 13.04 -25.27
N ALA A 508 -1.41 13.60 -24.14
CA ALA A 508 -0.56 14.42 -23.29
C ALA A 508 0.50 13.58 -22.56
N MET A 509 0.12 12.40 -22.05
CA MET A 509 1.05 11.47 -21.41
C MET A 509 2.11 10.89 -22.37
N GLU A 510 1.73 10.56 -23.62
CA GLU A 510 2.68 10.16 -24.66
C GLU A 510 3.70 11.26 -24.99
N ARG A 511 3.27 12.54 -24.98
CA ARG A 511 4.18 13.69 -25.15
C ARG A 511 5.13 13.85 -23.96
N LEU A 512 4.66 13.61 -22.74
CA LEU A 512 5.49 13.66 -21.52
C LEU A 512 6.59 12.58 -21.55
N GLU A 513 6.23 11.34 -21.89
CA GLU A 513 7.19 10.23 -22.02
C GLU A 513 8.26 10.53 -23.08
N GLN A 514 7.85 11.08 -24.23
CA GLN A 514 8.78 11.48 -25.29
C GLN A 514 9.73 12.62 -24.87
N LEU A 515 9.22 13.62 -24.15
CA LEU A 515 10.03 14.73 -23.61
C LEU A 515 11.06 14.21 -22.61
N LEU A 516 10.64 13.36 -21.66
CA LEU A 516 11.53 12.72 -20.68
C LEU A 516 12.57 11.82 -21.36
N THR A 517 12.21 11.16 -22.47
CA THR A 517 13.12 10.30 -23.24
C THR A 517 14.25 11.10 -23.88
N ILE A 518 13.96 12.25 -24.51
CA ILE A 518 15.02 13.11 -25.10
C ILE A 518 15.92 13.67 -24.00
N VAL A 519 15.35 14.18 -22.91
CA VAL A 519 16.14 14.71 -21.79
C VAL A 519 17.02 13.59 -21.19
N GLY A 520 16.48 12.38 -21.02
CA GLY A 520 17.23 11.19 -20.60
C GLY A 520 18.39 10.86 -21.55
N LYS A 521 18.15 10.91 -22.87
CA LYS A 521 19.17 10.68 -23.90
C LYS A 521 20.27 11.74 -23.84
N LEU A 522 19.94 13.02 -23.74
CA LEU A 522 20.91 14.12 -23.65
C LEU A 522 21.87 13.93 -22.46
N HIS A 523 21.37 13.73 -21.24
CA HIS A 523 22.24 13.50 -20.07
C HIS A 523 23.01 12.15 -20.12
N SER A 524 22.68 11.26 -21.06
CA SER A 524 23.41 10.01 -21.29
C SER A 524 24.63 10.16 -22.22
N MET A 525 24.63 11.18 -23.08
CA MET A 525 25.58 11.37 -24.19
C MET A 525 26.97 11.83 -23.75
N GLU A 526 27.98 11.41 -24.50
CA GLU A 526 29.37 11.81 -24.27
C GLU A 526 29.63 13.26 -24.71
N VAL A 527 29.15 13.66 -25.90
CA VAL A 527 29.27 15.07 -26.37
C VAL A 527 28.60 16.04 -25.40
N PHE A 528 27.46 15.64 -24.82
CA PHE A 528 26.74 16.46 -23.86
C PHE A 528 27.54 16.63 -22.56
N ARG A 529 28.14 15.55 -22.02
CA ARG A 529 29.00 15.64 -20.83
C ARG A 529 30.27 16.44 -21.08
N TYR A 530 30.83 16.34 -22.28
CA TYR A 530 31.99 17.14 -22.71
C TYR A 530 31.65 18.64 -22.76
N CYS A 531 30.54 19.02 -23.40
CA CYS A 531 30.06 20.39 -23.45
C CYS A 531 29.55 20.90 -22.09
N CYS A 532 29.01 20.04 -21.21
CA CYS A 532 28.34 20.42 -19.96
C CYS A 532 28.90 19.71 -18.71
N PRO A 533 30.20 19.84 -18.38
CA PRO A 533 30.89 18.97 -17.40
C PRO A 533 30.49 19.17 -15.93
N PHE A 534 29.80 20.26 -15.58
CA PHE A 534 29.43 20.60 -14.20
C PHE A 534 27.92 20.45 -13.90
N GLN A 535 27.16 19.74 -14.74
CA GLN A 535 25.75 19.51 -14.48
C GLN A 535 25.52 18.47 -13.38
N ASN A 536 24.40 18.60 -12.66
CA ASN A 536 24.00 17.59 -11.69
C ASN A 536 23.49 16.34 -12.42
N SER A 537 23.32 15.24 -11.68
CA SER A 537 22.61 14.09 -12.24
C SER A 537 21.18 14.50 -12.61
N LEU A 538 20.68 14.01 -13.76
CA LEU A 538 19.33 14.31 -14.24
C LEU A 538 18.25 14.07 -13.16
N GLN A 539 18.41 13.01 -12.37
CA GLN A 539 17.52 12.68 -11.26
C GLN A 539 17.51 13.77 -10.17
N HIS A 540 18.64 14.42 -9.89
CA HIS A 540 18.70 15.53 -8.95
C HIS A 540 17.96 16.76 -9.47
N GLU A 541 18.18 17.13 -10.73
CA GLU A 541 17.57 18.32 -11.35
C GLU A 541 16.05 18.16 -11.48
N LEU A 542 15.60 17.01 -12.00
CA LEU A 542 14.17 16.64 -12.02
C LEU A 542 13.58 16.63 -10.60
N SER A 543 14.31 16.14 -9.60
CA SER A 543 13.85 16.17 -8.21
C SER A 543 13.66 17.60 -7.68
N LEU A 544 14.50 18.56 -8.08
CA LEU A 544 14.32 19.98 -7.73
C LEU A 544 13.10 20.59 -8.44
N ILE A 545 12.94 20.32 -9.74
CA ILE A 545 11.84 20.84 -10.57
C ILE A 545 10.50 20.30 -10.07
N ILE A 546 10.39 18.99 -9.82
CA ILE A 546 9.17 18.36 -9.29
C ILE A 546 8.81 18.93 -7.91
N LYS A 547 9.80 19.20 -7.04
CA LYS A 547 9.55 19.85 -5.74
C LYS A 547 9.01 21.26 -5.93
N ALA A 548 9.64 22.08 -6.77
CA ALA A 548 9.21 23.47 -7.01
C ALA A 548 7.81 23.54 -7.64
N GLY A 549 7.59 22.80 -8.74
CA GLY A 549 6.32 22.74 -9.45
C GLY A 549 5.17 22.16 -8.62
N THR A 550 5.45 21.18 -7.75
CA THR A 550 4.44 20.67 -6.81
C THR A 550 4.05 21.72 -5.76
N ILE A 551 5.01 22.51 -5.26
CA ILE A 551 4.73 23.59 -4.31
C ILE A 551 3.90 24.69 -4.99
N GLU A 552 4.31 25.16 -6.18
CA GLU A 552 3.59 26.20 -6.92
C GLU A 552 2.15 25.77 -7.27
N TRP A 553 1.97 24.54 -7.76
CA TRP A 553 0.66 23.99 -8.05
C TRP A 553 -0.20 23.90 -6.78
N PHE A 554 0.34 23.39 -5.67
CA PHE A 554 -0.37 23.29 -4.40
C PHE A 554 -0.83 24.67 -3.91
N ASP A 555 0.06 25.67 -3.92
CA ASP A 555 -0.26 27.03 -3.49
C ASP A 555 -1.32 27.68 -4.39
N ARG A 556 -1.32 27.35 -5.69
CA ARG A 556 -2.37 27.77 -6.62
C ARG A 556 -3.72 27.11 -6.32
N MET A 557 -3.76 25.80 -6.05
CA MET A 557 -4.98 25.09 -5.66
C MET A 557 -5.56 25.63 -4.35
N VAL A 558 -4.73 25.90 -3.35
CA VAL A 558 -5.15 26.59 -2.12
C VAL A 558 -5.74 27.96 -2.45
N ALA A 559 -5.06 28.77 -3.27
CA ALA A 559 -5.53 30.09 -3.67
C ALA A 559 -6.79 30.10 -4.56
N GLU A 560 -7.06 29.02 -5.30
CA GLU A 560 -8.28 28.85 -6.10
C GLU A 560 -9.46 28.42 -5.22
N ILE A 561 -9.28 27.43 -4.34
CA ILE A 561 -10.31 26.97 -3.39
C ILE A 561 -10.69 28.08 -2.38
N THR A 562 -9.74 28.96 -2.04
CA THR A 562 -9.94 30.05 -1.06
C THR A 562 -10.53 31.34 -1.70
N LYS A 563 -10.95 31.29 -2.97
CA LYS A 563 -11.67 32.36 -3.70
C LYS A 563 -13.04 31.83 -4.18
N PRO A 564 -14.14 32.62 -4.21
CA PRO A 564 -14.38 33.95 -3.62
C PRO A 564 -15.78 34.16 -2.96
N ARG A 565 -15.95 35.34 -2.33
CA ARG A 565 -17.22 35.99 -1.86
C ARG A 565 -17.88 35.43 -0.60
N LEU A 566 -18.08 36.33 0.38
CA LEU A 566 -18.55 36.14 1.75
C LEU A 566 -17.55 35.35 2.61
N ARG A 567 -16.90 36.04 3.55
CA ARG A 567 -16.21 35.40 4.67
C ARG A 567 -17.22 35.25 5.80
N SER A 568 -17.64 34.03 6.09
CA SER A 568 -17.91 33.60 7.47
C SER A 568 -16.79 32.63 7.86
N ASP A 569 -16.44 32.59 9.14
CA ASP A 569 -15.36 31.72 9.61
C ASP A 569 -15.72 30.22 9.47
N GLU A 570 -17.02 29.91 9.36
CA GLU A 570 -17.60 28.59 9.07
C GLU A 570 -17.11 27.90 7.77
N ASP A 571 -16.45 28.62 6.85
CA ASP A 571 -15.98 28.04 5.57
C ASP A 571 -14.60 27.35 5.66
N ILE A 572 -13.82 27.52 6.74
CA ILE A 572 -12.41 27.06 6.81
C ILE A 572 -12.29 25.54 6.73
N LEU A 573 -13.00 24.79 7.59
CA LEU A 573 -12.97 23.32 7.58
C LEU A 573 -13.51 22.73 6.27
N ARG A 574 -14.51 23.38 5.65
CA ARG A 574 -15.07 22.95 4.36
C ARG A 574 -14.06 23.13 3.25
N ASN A 575 -13.40 24.29 3.17
CA ASN A 575 -12.36 24.57 2.18
C ASN A 575 -11.14 23.65 2.34
N THR A 576 -10.70 23.37 3.58
CA THR A 576 -9.66 22.38 3.84
C THR A 576 -10.08 20.98 3.37
N SER A 577 -11.35 20.61 3.58
CA SER A 577 -11.89 19.33 3.08
C SER A 577 -11.90 19.27 1.55
N GLU A 578 -12.35 20.31 0.84
CA GLU A 578 -12.26 20.40 -0.63
C GLU A 578 -10.82 20.21 -1.13
N LEU A 579 -9.85 20.89 -0.48
CA LEU A 579 -8.43 20.75 -0.79
C LEU A 579 -7.97 19.30 -0.66
N VAL A 580 -8.34 18.59 0.41
CA VAL A 580 -7.99 17.17 0.57
C VAL A 580 -8.58 16.31 -0.56
N TYR A 581 -9.82 16.56 -1.02
CA TYR A 581 -10.36 15.83 -2.18
C TYR A 581 -9.61 16.12 -3.50
N VAL A 582 -9.16 17.36 -3.72
CA VAL A 582 -8.30 17.70 -4.88
C VAL A 582 -6.96 16.94 -4.79
N LEU A 583 -6.40 16.82 -3.58
CA LEU A 583 -5.15 16.08 -3.35
C LEU A 583 -5.33 14.55 -3.44
N ILE A 584 -6.51 14.01 -3.12
CA ILE A 584 -6.85 12.58 -3.39
C ILE A 584 -6.91 12.33 -4.89
N ALA A 585 -7.54 13.22 -5.67
CA ALA A 585 -7.59 13.12 -7.12
C ALA A 585 -6.19 13.19 -7.75
N ASP A 586 -5.36 14.14 -7.28
CA ASP A 586 -3.96 14.24 -7.71
C ASP A 586 -3.14 13.00 -7.32
N ALA A 587 -3.29 12.48 -6.10
CA ALA A 587 -2.57 11.29 -5.66
C ALA A 587 -2.92 10.04 -6.48
N HIS A 588 -4.20 9.84 -6.78
CA HIS A 588 -4.68 8.77 -7.67
C HIS A 588 -4.06 8.90 -9.07
N SER A 589 -4.19 10.08 -9.68
CA SER A 589 -3.63 10.36 -11.01
C SER A 589 -2.10 10.23 -11.05
N ALA A 590 -1.40 10.68 -10.01
CA ALA A 590 0.06 10.63 -9.93
C ALA A 590 0.59 9.22 -9.73
N VAL A 591 -0.05 8.38 -8.93
CA VAL A 591 0.31 6.96 -8.78
C VAL A 591 0.01 6.19 -10.06
N LYS A 592 -1.13 6.44 -10.71
CA LYS A 592 -1.60 5.68 -11.87
C LYS A 592 -0.86 6.04 -13.18
N TYR A 593 -0.55 7.32 -13.41
CA TYR A 593 -0.07 7.80 -14.70
C TYR A 593 1.33 8.42 -14.66
N TYR A 594 1.60 9.39 -13.77
CA TYR A 594 2.91 10.05 -13.75
C TYR A 594 4.02 9.14 -13.24
N ASN A 595 3.82 8.44 -12.11
CA ASN A 595 4.88 7.66 -11.48
C ASN A 595 5.46 6.55 -12.38
N PRO A 596 4.65 5.74 -13.09
CA PRO A 596 5.17 4.72 -14.00
C PRO A 596 6.05 5.30 -15.12
N VAL A 597 5.68 6.46 -15.69
CA VAL A 597 6.44 7.10 -16.78
C VAL A 597 7.78 7.66 -16.28
N PHE A 598 7.80 8.30 -15.10
CA PHE A 598 9.08 8.78 -14.53
C PHE A 598 9.99 7.61 -14.06
N GLU A 599 9.43 6.50 -13.59
CA GLU A 599 10.20 5.32 -13.21
C GLU A 599 10.74 4.55 -14.41
N SER A 600 9.95 4.35 -15.48
CA SER A 600 10.39 3.65 -16.69
C SER A 600 11.44 4.44 -17.47
N THR A 601 11.24 5.75 -17.67
CA THR A 601 12.08 6.57 -18.56
C THR A 601 13.35 7.10 -17.88
N VAL A 602 13.24 7.59 -16.63
CA VAL A 602 14.35 8.29 -15.93
C VAL A 602 14.69 7.71 -14.55
N LYS A 603 14.06 6.57 -14.18
CA LYS A 603 14.27 5.85 -12.91
C LYS A 603 14.05 6.75 -11.68
N LEU A 604 13.01 7.58 -11.71
CA LEU A 604 12.71 8.55 -10.66
C LEU A 604 11.30 8.33 -10.08
N ALA A 605 11.20 8.10 -8.77
CA ALA A 605 9.91 7.97 -8.07
C ALA A 605 9.22 9.35 -7.92
N PHE A 606 8.53 9.80 -8.96
CA PHE A 606 7.82 11.09 -9.01
C PHE A 606 6.87 11.26 -7.83
N TYR A 607 6.03 10.25 -7.56
CA TYR A 607 4.98 10.32 -6.55
C TYR A 607 5.58 10.48 -5.15
N HIS A 608 6.66 9.75 -4.83
CA HIS A 608 7.38 9.89 -3.56
C HIS A 608 7.84 11.34 -3.33
N ILE A 609 8.43 11.97 -4.34
CA ILE A 609 8.95 13.35 -4.25
C ILE A 609 7.82 14.36 -4.09
N SER A 610 6.75 14.20 -4.88
CA SER A 610 5.60 15.10 -4.88
C SER A 610 4.79 14.99 -3.58
N PHE A 611 4.41 13.76 -3.18
CA PHE A 611 3.61 13.52 -1.98
C PHE A 611 4.33 13.98 -0.71
N LYS A 612 5.66 13.82 -0.60
CA LYS A 612 6.44 14.33 0.54
C LYS A 612 6.38 15.86 0.67
N LYS A 613 6.20 16.60 -0.42
CA LYS A 613 6.02 18.06 -0.38
C LYS A 613 4.57 18.45 -0.06
N ILE A 614 3.60 17.71 -0.59
CA ILE A 614 2.18 17.87 -0.26
C ILE A 614 1.95 17.60 1.23
N ASP A 615 2.44 16.48 1.78
CA ASP A 615 2.35 16.09 3.19
C ASP A 615 2.76 17.22 4.15
N VAL A 616 3.93 17.83 3.93
CA VAL A 616 4.43 18.89 4.81
C VAL A 616 3.52 20.13 4.80
N LYS A 617 3.09 20.60 3.62
CA LYS A 617 2.25 21.81 3.48
C LYS A 617 0.79 21.57 3.86
N LEU A 618 0.25 20.40 3.54
CA LEU A 618 -1.11 20.02 3.87
C LEU A 618 -1.28 19.92 5.39
N MET A 619 -0.36 19.23 6.07
CA MET A 619 -0.45 19.06 7.52
C MET A 619 -0.27 20.39 8.27
N GLU A 620 0.51 21.33 7.73
CA GLU A 620 0.62 22.70 8.27
C GLU A 620 -0.72 23.47 8.18
N ILE A 621 -1.44 23.37 7.05
CA ILE A 621 -2.79 23.95 6.89
C ILE A 621 -3.80 23.27 7.83
N ILE A 622 -3.76 21.94 7.96
CA ILE A 622 -4.68 21.19 8.82
C ILE A 622 -4.44 21.52 10.29
N THR A 623 -3.19 21.53 10.77
CA THR A 623 -2.88 21.90 12.15
C THR A 623 -3.42 23.28 12.45
N LYS A 624 -3.18 24.28 11.59
CA LYS A 624 -3.73 25.62 11.77
C LYS A 624 -5.26 25.65 11.80
N ALA A 625 -5.92 24.99 10.84
CA ALA A 625 -7.39 24.94 10.78
C ALA A 625 -8.01 24.23 12.01
N LEU A 626 -7.32 23.25 12.60
CA LEU A 626 -7.76 22.59 13.82
C LEU A 626 -7.43 23.39 15.09
N GLU A 627 -6.33 24.16 15.12
CA GLU A 627 -6.03 25.10 16.20
C GLU A 627 -7.06 26.23 16.28
N GLU A 628 -7.50 26.76 15.13
CA GLU A 628 -8.54 27.80 15.05
C GLU A 628 -9.92 27.31 15.56
N GLU A 629 -10.26 26.03 15.35
CA GLU A 629 -11.57 25.44 15.69
C GLU A 629 -11.63 24.69 17.04
N LEU A 630 -10.50 24.12 17.49
CA LEU A 630 -10.42 23.28 18.71
C LEU A 630 -9.49 23.87 19.78
N GLY A 631 -8.76 24.95 19.48
CA GLY A 631 -7.79 25.58 20.37
C GLY A 631 -6.53 24.76 20.63
N GLU A 632 -5.71 25.20 21.58
CA GLU A 632 -4.44 24.54 21.95
C GLU A 632 -4.60 23.09 22.46
N GLN A 633 -5.83 22.64 22.70
CA GLN A 633 -6.13 21.29 23.21
C GLN A 633 -5.85 20.17 22.19
N ILE A 634 -5.65 20.48 20.90
CA ILE A 634 -5.37 19.47 19.85
C ILE A 634 -4.11 18.62 20.10
N TYR A 635 -3.19 19.09 20.95
CA TYR A 635 -1.96 18.39 21.32
C TYR A 635 -2.15 17.41 22.50
N GLN A 636 -3.34 17.34 23.10
CA GLN A 636 -3.62 16.38 24.16
C GLN A 636 -3.82 14.96 23.60
N SER A 637 -3.12 14.00 24.22
CA SER A 637 -3.26 12.58 23.85
C SER A 637 -4.72 12.10 24.02
N PRO A 638 -5.28 11.36 23.05
CA PRO A 638 -6.61 10.73 23.18
C PRO A 638 -6.84 9.97 24.48
N LEU A 639 -5.79 9.33 25.01
CA LEU A 639 -5.81 8.61 26.29
C LEU A 639 -6.08 9.54 27.48
N LYS A 640 -5.33 10.64 27.59
CA LYS A 640 -5.49 11.62 28.69
C LYS A 640 -6.82 12.37 28.62
N LEU A 641 -7.37 12.54 27.42
CA LEU A 641 -8.69 13.15 27.23
C LEU A 641 -9.82 12.28 27.82
N LEU A 642 -9.63 10.97 27.93
CA LEU A 642 -10.61 10.01 28.46
C LEU A 642 -10.47 9.77 29.98
N GLU A 643 -9.31 10.08 30.56
CA GLU A 643 -9.08 10.02 32.02
C GLU A 643 -9.72 11.21 32.77
N ASN A 644 -9.88 12.36 32.10
CA ASN A 644 -10.54 13.53 32.67
C ASN A 644 -12.07 13.37 32.68
N THR A 645 -12.65 13.72 33.83
CA THR A 645 -14.05 13.57 34.28
C THR A 645 -15.13 13.82 33.23
N GLU A 646 -16.32 13.28 33.49
CA GLU A 646 -17.50 13.52 32.64
C GLU A 646 -17.68 15.03 32.38
N PRO A 647 -17.90 15.45 31.13
CA PRO A 647 -18.11 16.87 30.82
C PRO A 647 -19.38 17.38 31.50
N ASP A 648 -19.31 18.59 32.04
CA ASP A 648 -20.41 19.20 32.79
C ASP A 648 -21.68 19.31 31.92
N SER A 649 -22.85 19.17 32.55
CA SER A 649 -24.13 19.20 31.83
C SER A 649 -24.37 20.53 31.08
N ALA A 650 -23.78 21.62 31.56
CA ALA A 650 -23.79 22.93 30.91
C ALA A 650 -22.92 22.97 29.64
N ASP A 651 -21.72 22.37 29.64
CA ASP A 651 -20.83 22.31 28.48
C ASP A 651 -21.46 21.51 27.34
N ILE A 652 -22.13 20.40 27.69
CA ILE A 652 -22.87 19.55 26.76
C ILE A 652 -23.99 20.33 26.07
N ALA A 653 -24.81 21.07 26.84
CA ALA A 653 -25.95 21.81 26.31
C ALA A 653 -25.52 22.99 25.43
N ALA A 654 -24.44 23.70 25.81
CA ALA A 654 -23.87 24.78 25.01
C ALA A 654 -23.27 24.29 23.68
N PHE A 655 -22.69 23.09 23.67
CA PHE A 655 -22.15 22.47 22.46
C PHE A 655 -23.25 22.01 21.50
N ALA A 656 -24.38 21.50 22.02
CA ALA A 656 -25.40 20.82 21.22
C ALA A 656 -26.12 21.67 20.17
N SER A 657 -26.23 23.00 20.33
CA SER A 657 -27.03 23.86 19.43
C SER A 657 -26.23 24.61 18.37
N ALA A 658 -24.94 24.86 18.60
CA ALA A 658 -24.06 25.58 17.66
C ALA A 658 -22.97 24.69 17.03
N ALA A 659 -22.57 23.59 17.68
CA ALA A 659 -21.42 22.81 17.24
C ALA A 659 -21.75 21.57 16.38
N GLU A 660 -23.02 21.28 16.09
CA GLU A 660 -23.41 20.13 15.24
C GLU A 660 -22.82 20.27 13.82
N GLN A 661 -22.86 21.47 13.22
CA GLN A 661 -22.31 21.73 11.89
C GLN A 661 -20.77 21.71 11.86
N THR A 662 -20.11 22.26 12.88
CA THR A 662 -18.65 22.17 13.05
C THR A 662 -18.21 20.72 13.27
N SER A 663 -18.94 19.96 14.09
CA SER A 663 -18.73 18.54 14.35
C SER A 663 -18.79 17.69 13.07
N LEU A 664 -19.79 17.93 12.21
CA LEU A 664 -19.93 17.28 10.90
C LEU A 664 -18.80 17.68 9.95
N SER A 665 -18.37 18.94 9.96
CA SER A 665 -17.27 19.44 9.12
C SER A 665 -15.91 18.86 9.52
N LEU A 666 -15.64 18.74 10.82
CA LEU A 666 -14.46 18.03 11.35
C LEU A 666 -14.45 16.55 10.94
N PHE A 667 -15.63 15.91 10.90
CA PHE A 667 -15.74 14.51 10.49
C PHE A 667 -15.57 14.32 8.98
N GLU A 668 -16.11 15.22 8.15
CA GLU A 668 -15.83 15.21 6.71
C GLU A 668 -14.33 15.38 6.42
N LEU A 669 -13.67 16.30 7.13
CA LEU A 669 -12.23 16.49 7.05
C LEU A 669 -11.48 15.20 7.46
N TYR A 670 -11.81 14.60 8.61
CA TYR A 670 -11.22 13.35 9.07
C TYR A 670 -11.36 12.21 8.06
N LEU A 671 -12.56 12.00 7.48
CA LEU A 671 -12.79 10.96 6.47
C LEU A 671 -11.98 11.22 5.19
N SER A 672 -11.90 12.47 4.73
CA SER A 672 -11.08 12.82 3.57
C SER A 672 -9.59 12.55 3.84
N LEU A 673 -9.08 12.87 5.04
CA LEU A 673 -7.69 12.59 5.42
C LEU A 673 -7.40 11.10 5.57
N ASN A 674 -8.35 10.31 6.08
CA ASN A 674 -8.25 8.85 6.12
C ASN A 674 -8.12 8.27 4.70
N GLU A 675 -8.90 8.75 3.73
CA GLU A 675 -8.78 8.33 2.34
C GLU A 675 -7.44 8.73 1.71
N LEU A 676 -6.97 9.98 1.92
CA LEU A 676 -5.66 10.41 1.44
C LEU A 676 -4.52 9.60 2.08
N ALA A 677 -4.62 9.28 3.37
CA ALA A 677 -3.64 8.50 4.11
C ALA A 677 -3.47 7.07 3.55
N LYS A 678 -4.45 6.51 2.83
CA LYS A 678 -4.31 5.19 2.16
C LYS A 678 -3.25 5.24 1.05
N TYR A 679 -3.05 6.37 0.39
CA TYR A 679 -2.04 6.52 -0.66
C TYR A 679 -0.59 6.56 -0.15
N LYS A 680 -0.36 6.60 1.17
CA LYS A 680 1.00 6.50 1.75
C LYS A 680 1.69 5.17 1.47
N VAL A 681 0.92 4.14 1.10
CA VAL A 681 1.45 2.82 0.69
C VAL A 681 2.32 2.94 -0.57
N TYR A 682 2.02 3.86 -1.49
CA TYR A 682 2.82 4.09 -2.70
C TYR A 682 4.08 4.94 -2.47
N VAL A 683 4.37 5.32 -1.21
CA VAL A 683 5.61 6.00 -0.83
C VAL A 683 6.65 4.97 -0.36
N ASN A 684 7.89 5.10 -0.83
CA ASN A 684 9.03 4.23 -0.49
C ASN A 684 9.14 3.97 1.03
N GLU A 685 9.30 2.69 1.40
CA GLU A 685 9.15 2.21 2.77
C GLU A 685 10.07 2.91 3.77
N THR A 686 11.34 3.11 3.39
CA THR A 686 12.39 3.78 4.20
C THR A 686 12.03 5.20 4.62
N HIS A 687 11.09 5.84 3.93
CA HIS A 687 10.64 7.20 4.20
C HIS A 687 9.18 7.28 4.65
N ARG A 688 8.43 6.16 4.58
CA ARG A 688 7.00 6.10 4.90
C ARG A 688 6.73 6.46 6.36
N SER A 689 7.64 6.13 7.28
CA SER A 689 7.57 6.49 8.70
C SER A 689 7.64 8.00 8.97
N ASN A 690 8.40 8.74 8.16
CA ASN A 690 8.70 10.16 8.35
C ASN A 690 7.63 11.12 7.79
N LEU A 691 6.49 10.60 7.30
CA LEU A 691 5.37 11.40 6.80
C LEU A 691 4.54 11.94 7.97
N LYS A 692 4.21 13.23 7.95
CA LYS A 692 3.39 13.89 8.99
C LYS A 692 1.96 13.33 9.03
N ILE A 693 1.39 12.99 7.87
CA ILE A 693 0.06 12.37 7.75
C ILE A 693 -0.03 11.00 8.46
N ASN A 694 1.07 10.38 8.91
CA ASN A 694 0.97 9.18 9.74
C ASN A 694 0.23 9.40 11.06
N GLN A 695 0.31 10.61 11.63
CA GLN A 695 -0.28 10.95 12.94
C GLN A 695 -1.52 11.85 12.80
N TYR A 696 -2.09 11.96 11.60
CA TYR A 696 -3.22 12.88 11.32
C TYR A 696 -4.41 12.69 12.28
N TYR A 697 -4.68 11.45 12.70
CA TYR A 697 -5.77 11.12 13.63
C TYR A 697 -5.54 11.70 15.04
N GLY A 698 -4.29 11.95 15.45
CA GLY A 698 -3.96 12.49 16.77
C GLY A 698 -4.62 13.84 17.02
N TYR A 699 -4.62 14.72 16.01
CA TYR A 699 -5.25 16.04 16.08
C TYR A 699 -6.78 15.98 16.26
N PHE A 700 -7.42 14.85 15.93
CA PHE A 700 -8.86 14.64 16.09
C PHE A 700 -9.23 13.99 17.44
N GLY A 701 -8.29 13.79 18.38
CA GLY A 701 -8.59 13.21 19.70
C GLY A 701 -9.66 13.99 20.49
N VAL A 702 -9.56 15.33 20.49
CA VAL A 702 -10.56 16.22 21.11
C VAL A 702 -11.90 16.15 20.38
N ALA A 703 -11.88 16.10 19.04
CA ALA A 703 -13.08 15.96 18.24
C ALA A 703 -13.81 14.63 18.53
N MET A 704 -13.07 13.53 18.69
CA MET A 704 -13.63 12.22 19.04
C MET A 704 -14.30 12.22 20.42
N LYS A 705 -13.70 12.84 21.46
CA LYS A 705 -14.37 13.01 22.76
C LYS A 705 -15.69 13.79 22.62
N LYS A 706 -15.70 14.87 21.83
CA LYS A 706 -16.89 15.68 21.54
C LYS A 706 -17.95 14.87 20.77
N TRP A 707 -17.56 14.10 19.76
CA TRP A 707 -18.46 13.23 18.98
C TRP A 707 -19.15 12.19 19.86
N LEU A 708 -18.39 11.45 20.69
CA LEU A 708 -18.96 10.47 21.62
C LEU A 708 -19.95 11.12 22.60
N ALA A 709 -19.63 12.30 23.13
CA ALA A 709 -20.52 13.04 24.02
C ALA A 709 -21.84 13.44 23.33
N VAL A 710 -21.81 13.95 22.10
CA VAL A 710 -23.06 14.30 21.37
C VAL A 710 -23.89 13.06 21.07
N VAL A 711 -23.26 11.96 20.61
CA VAL A 711 -23.98 10.70 20.37
C VAL A 711 -24.65 10.21 21.65
N ARG A 712 -23.91 10.16 22.78
CA ARG A 712 -24.44 9.74 24.08
C ARG A 712 -25.71 10.49 24.48
N ASN A 713 -25.69 11.82 24.42
CA ASN A 713 -26.84 12.62 24.86
C ASN A 713 -28.04 12.47 23.92
N LYS A 714 -27.83 12.39 22.61
CA LYS A 714 -28.93 12.14 21.65
C LYS A 714 -29.49 10.70 21.78
N LEU A 715 -28.67 9.70 22.10
CA LEU A 715 -29.12 8.35 22.43
C LEU A 715 -30.02 8.32 23.68
N LEU A 716 -29.62 9.01 24.76
CA LEU A 716 -30.42 9.09 25.99
C LEU A 716 -31.80 9.70 25.73
N HIS A 717 -31.85 10.86 25.05
CA HIS A 717 -33.12 11.51 24.75
C HIS A 717 -34.01 10.70 23.78
N ARG A 718 -33.41 9.95 22.84
CA ARG A 718 -34.18 9.08 21.93
C ARG A 718 -34.89 7.95 22.68
N ILE A 719 -34.31 7.42 23.76
CA ILE A 719 -34.94 6.38 24.60
C ILE A 719 -36.19 6.92 25.30
N GLU A 720 -36.08 8.08 25.93
CA GLU A 720 -37.19 8.74 26.62
C GLU A 720 -38.34 9.00 25.64
N TYR A 721 -38.03 9.55 24.47
CA TYR A 721 -39.01 9.77 23.40
C TYR A 721 -39.63 8.46 22.89
N ALA A 722 -38.82 7.43 22.63
CA ALA A 722 -39.29 6.14 22.13
C ALA A 722 -40.24 5.46 23.14
N LEU A 723 -39.99 5.61 24.45
CA LEU A 723 -40.84 5.09 25.51
C LEU A 723 -42.11 5.93 25.75
N ASP A 724 -42.05 7.26 25.59
CA ASP A 724 -43.25 8.14 25.64
C ASP A 724 -44.22 7.80 24.50
N LYS A 725 -43.72 7.66 23.26
CA LYS A 725 -44.54 7.36 22.09
C LYS A 725 -44.97 5.89 21.98
N ASP A 726 -44.42 5.00 22.81
CA ASP A 726 -44.72 3.56 22.74
C ASP A 726 -46.17 3.25 23.14
N LYS A 727 -46.99 2.95 22.14
CA LYS A 727 -48.38 2.50 22.27
C LYS A 727 -48.45 0.99 22.08
N ILE A 728 -49.19 0.32 22.97
CA ILE A 728 -49.47 -1.11 22.84
C ILE A 728 -50.67 -1.26 21.91
N ASP A 729 -50.43 -1.77 20.70
CA ASP A 729 -51.47 -2.07 19.73
C ASP A 729 -52.06 -3.46 20.02
N SER A 730 -53.29 -3.49 20.51
CA SER A 730 -54.00 -4.74 20.86
C SER A 730 -54.44 -5.57 19.64
N SER A 731 -54.20 -5.10 18.41
CA SER A 731 -54.53 -5.80 17.17
C SER A 731 -53.42 -6.70 16.63
N MET A 732 -52.19 -6.59 17.14
CA MET A 732 -51.02 -7.26 16.57
C MET A 732 -50.47 -8.37 17.47
N ASN A 733 -50.30 -9.57 16.90
CA ASN A 733 -49.74 -10.75 17.58
C ASN A 733 -48.20 -10.68 17.75
N ASN A 734 -47.68 -9.50 18.09
CA ASN A 734 -46.26 -9.17 18.02
C ASN A 734 -45.65 -9.13 19.42
N LYS A 735 -44.60 -9.94 19.67
CA LYS A 735 -44.01 -10.13 21.01
C LYS A 735 -43.15 -8.96 21.50
N PHE A 736 -43.03 -7.88 20.72
CA PHE A 736 -42.23 -6.69 21.01
C PHE A 736 -42.98 -5.42 20.61
N THR A 737 -42.66 -4.30 21.26
CA THR A 737 -43.18 -2.98 20.89
C THR A 737 -42.20 -2.18 20.00
N SER A 738 -42.64 -1.01 19.54
CA SER A 738 -41.85 -0.06 18.76
C SER A 738 -40.59 0.42 19.49
N SER A 739 -40.69 0.73 20.79
CA SER A 739 -39.57 1.33 21.54
C SER A 739 -38.31 0.47 21.58
N SER A 740 -38.43 -0.86 21.73
CA SER A 740 -37.27 -1.75 21.72
C SER A 740 -36.70 -2.00 20.31
N LEU A 741 -37.39 -1.59 19.23
CA LEU A 741 -36.84 -1.62 17.87
C LEU A 741 -35.99 -0.38 17.63
N ASP A 742 -36.48 0.78 18.04
CA ASP A 742 -35.77 2.05 17.95
C ASP A 742 -34.43 2.00 18.71
N VAL A 743 -34.43 1.50 19.95
CA VAL A 743 -33.19 1.39 20.75
C VAL A 743 -32.21 0.36 20.17
N ALA A 744 -32.70 -0.74 19.60
CA ALA A 744 -31.83 -1.70 18.89
C ALA A 744 -31.23 -1.08 17.60
N ASN A 745 -32.01 -0.30 16.85
CA ASN A 745 -31.52 0.44 15.69
C ASN A 745 -30.45 1.47 16.08
N CYS A 746 -30.60 2.14 17.23
CA CYS A 746 -29.58 3.05 17.76
C CYS A 746 -28.23 2.34 18.04
N PHE A 747 -28.25 1.11 18.58
CA PHE A 747 -27.02 0.32 18.74
C PHE A 747 -26.39 -0.02 17.39
N GLN A 748 -27.20 -0.45 16.41
CA GLN A 748 -26.71 -0.72 15.05
C GLN A 748 -26.08 0.52 14.40
N GLN A 749 -26.72 1.69 14.49
CA GLN A 749 -26.18 2.95 13.96
C GLN A 749 -24.83 3.30 14.60
N MET A 750 -24.69 3.12 15.91
CA MET A 750 -23.44 3.41 16.61
C MET A 750 -22.33 2.39 16.29
N THR A 751 -22.67 1.10 16.13
CA THR A 751 -21.77 0.08 15.58
C THR A 751 -21.30 0.45 14.17
N GLN A 752 -22.17 1.01 13.33
CA GLN A 752 -21.80 1.48 11.99
C GLN A 752 -20.93 2.74 12.02
N PHE A 753 -21.23 3.71 12.90
CA PHE A 753 -20.39 4.90 13.12
C PHE A 753 -18.95 4.50 13.49
N TRP A 754 -18.79 3.58 14.45
CA TRP A 754 -17.48 3.04 14.82
C TRP A 754 -16.75 2.39 13.64
N LYS A 755 -17.42 1.51 12.90
CA LYS A 755 -16.85 0.83 11.73
C LYS A 755 -16.41 1.79 10.62
N ARG A 756 -17.17 2.88 10.40
CA ARG A 756 -16.86 3.91 9.38
C ARG A 756 -15.71 4.83 9.81
N LEU A 757 -15.58 5.10 11.11
CA LEU A 757 -14.46 5.89 11.65
C LEU A 757 -13.11 5.23 11.35
N ALA A 758 -13.04 3.89 11.44
CA ALA A 758 -11.85 3.09 11.11
C ALA A 758 -10.57 3.67 11.74
N TRP A 759 -10.63 3.95 13.05
CA TRP A 759 -9.59 4.72 13.75
C TRP A 759 -8.21 4.02 13.66
N PRO A 760 -7.14 4.69 13.19
CA PRO A 760 -5.87 4.01 12.89
C PRO A 760 -5.08 3.52 14.11
N ASP A 761 -5.27 4.14 15.28
CA ASP A 761 -4.50 3.80 16.49
C ASP A 761 -5.15 2.70 17.30
N ILE A 762 -4.44 1.58 17.48
CA ILE A 762 -4.99 0.37 18.11
C ILE A 762 -5.36 0.61 19.58
N ILE A 763 -4.50 1.28 20.35
CA ILE A 763 -4.74 1.49 21.78
C ILE A 763 -5.86 2.49 22.02
N SER A 764 -5.83 3.66 21.36
CA SER A 764 -6.93 4.63 21.45
C SER A 764 -8.25 3.98 21.02
N SER A 765 -8.23 3.09 20.02
CA SER A 765 -9.42 2.35 19.59
C SER A 765 -10.01 1.46 20.67
N ILE A 766 -9.18 0.73 21.41
CA ILE A 766 -9.64 -0.11 22.54
C ILE A 766 -10.27 0.76 23.62
N VAL A 767 -9.67 1.91 23.97
CA VAL A 767 -10.22 2.79 25.01
C VAL A 767 -11.50 3.49 24.56
N PHE A 768 -11.59 3.97 23.31
CA PHE A 768 -12.83 4.49 22.74
C PHE A 768 -13.94 3.43 22.73
N LEU A 769 -13.62 2.19 22.34
CA LEU A 769 -14.58 1.09 22.36
C LEU A 769 -15.06 0.74 23.77
N ILE A 770 -14.18 0.73 24.77
CA ILE A 770 -14.59 0.56 26.16
C ILE A 770 -15.60 1.66 26.53
N ARG A 771 -15.35 2.92 26.15
CA ARG A 771 -16.28 4.01 26.42
C ARG A 771 -17.62 3.87 25.71
N ILE A 772 -17.63 3.46 24.44
CA ILE A 772 -18.86 3.21 23.69
C ILE A 772 -19.72 2.13 24.38
N THR A 773 -19.10 1.05 24.85
CA THR A 773 -19.82 -0.01 25.59
C THR A 773 -20.24 0.42 26.99
N GLU A 774 -19.49 1.28 27.68
CA GLU A 774 -19.94 1.92 28.93
C GLU A 774 -21.21 2.76 28.70
N ASP A 775 -21.23 3.58 27.65
CA ASP A 775 -22.38 4.42 27.31
C ASP A 775 -23.59 3.58 26.82
N MET A 776 -23.37 2.49 26.07
CA MET A 776 -24.44 1.54 25.70
C MET A 776 -24.96 0.71 26.89
N ALA A 777 -24.11 0.39 27.88
CA ALA A 777 -24.56 -0.25 29.12
C ALA A 777 -25.46 0.69 29.93
N ASN A 778 -25.12 1.98 29.98
CA ASN A 778 -25.95 3.01 30.60
C ASN A 778 -27.31 3.18 29.89
N VAL A 779 -27.32 3.19 28.55
CA VAL A 779 -28.55 3.14 27.73
C VAL A 779 -29.40 1.92 28.06
N THR A 780 -28.78 0.73 28.14
CA THR A 780 -29.49 -0.53 28.45
C THR A 780 -30.14 -0.48 29.84
N ARG A 781 -29.41 0.00 30.85
CA ARG A 781 -29.92 0.21 32.23
C ARG A 781 -31.07 1.20 32.28
N LEU A 782 -30.96 2.33 31.58
CA LEU A 782 -31.99 3.36 31.54
C LEU A 782 -33.26 2.82 30.89
N TYR A 783 -33.15 2.17 29.73
CA TYR A 783 -34.29 1.56 29.05
C TYR A 783 -35.03 0.55 29.94
N ALA A 784 -34.29 -0.33 30.62
CA ALA A 784 -34.89 -1.32 31.53
C ALA A 784 -35.59 -0.66 32.73
N THR A 785 -34.98 0.39 33.32
CA THR A 785 -35.53 1.12 34.46
C THR A 785 -36.83 1.84 34.08
N LEU A 786 -36.82 2.66 33.02
CA LEU A 786 -38.01 3.39 32.56
C LEU A 786 -39.13 2.44 32.08
N SER A 787 -38.78 1.31 31.46
CA SER A 787 -39.77 0.30 31.05
C SER A 787 -40.45 -0.38 32.25
N GLU A 788 -39.70 -0.63 33.34
CA GLU A 788 -40.26 -1.16 34.58
C GLU A 788 -41.09 -0.11 35.34
N GLU A 789 -40.64 1.14 35.40
CA GLU A 789 -41.41 2.24 35.98
C GLU A 789 -42.76 2.44 35.27
N LYS A 790 -42.78 2.40 33.93
CA LYS A 790 -44.01 2.48 33.11
C LYS A 790 -44.97 1.31 33.36
N LEU A 791 -44.45 0.12 33.69
CA LEU A 791 -45.26 -1.05 34.08
C LEU A 791 -45.82 -0.88 35.51
N ASN A 792 -44.99 -0.45 36.47
CA ASN A 792 -45.38 -0.30 37.87
C ASN A 792 -46.32 0.90 38.13
N ALA A 793 -46.25 1.96 37.30
CA ALA A 793 -47.11 3.13 37.42
C ALA A 793 -48.60 2.85 37.14
N LYS A 794 -48.90 1.77 36.41
CA LYS A 794 -50.27 1.36 36.09
C LYS A 794 -50.87 0.57 37.25
N LYS A 795 -51.70 1.25 38.04
CA LYS A 795 -52.48 0.63 39.12
C LYS A 795 -53.69 -0.11 38.53
N PHE A 796 -53.56 -1.42 38.37
CA PHE A 796 -54.69 -2.29 38.04
C PHE A 796 -55.57 -2.45 39.27
N HIS A 797 -56.78 -1.89 39.23
CA HIS A 797 -57.68 -1.79 40.37
C HIS A 797 -58.79 -2.85 40.41
N ASP A 798 -59.02 -3.59 39.30
CA ASP A 798 -60.05 -4.63 39.20
C ASP A 798 -59.50 -5.95 38.61
N THR A 799 -60.08 -7.06 39.06
CA THR A 799 -59.71 -8.44 38.67
C THR A 799 -60.07 -8.81 37.23
N SER A 800 -60.75 -7.93 36.49
CA SER A 800 -61.09 -8.12 35.08
C SER A 800 -59.91 -7.90 34.10
N ASP A 801 -58.84 -7.21 34.52
CA ASP A 801 -57.72 -6.82 33.64
C ASP A 801 -56.47 -7.72 33.74
N LEU A 802 -56.53 -8.87 34.43
CA LEU A 802 -55.37 -9.77 34.60
C LEU A 802 -54.71 -10.20 33.27
N LEU A 803 -55.49 -10.41 32.21
CA LEU A 803 -54.96 -10.76 30.88
C LEU A 803 -54.18 -9.60 30.25
N PHE A 804 -54.66 -8.37 30.42
CA PHE A 804 -53.98 -7.17 29.91
C PHE A 804 -52.70 -6.91 30.69
N TYR A 805 -52.72 -7.08 32.02
CA TYR A 805 -51.50 -7.01 32.85
C TYR A 805 -50.47 -8.08 32.44
N ALA A 806 -50.90 -9.31 32.17
CA ALA A 806 -50.04 -10.39 31.67
C ALA A 806 -49.42 -10.07 30.31
N GLN A 807 -50.18 -9.43 29.41
CA GLN A 807 -49.68 -8.93 28.11
C GLN A 807 -48.62 -7.84 28.29
N GLU A 808 -48.91 -6.81 29.10
CA GLU A 808 -47.96 -5.71 29.32
C GLU A 808 -46.65 -6.18 29.99
N LEU A 809 -46.76 -7.01 31.03
CA LEU A 809 -45.61 -7.60 31.72
C LEU A 809 -44.75 -8.41 30.72
N SER A 810 -45.39 -9.23 29.88
CA SER A 810 -44.71 -10.05 28.88
C SER A 810 -44.01 -9.19 27.82
N LEU A 811 -44.67 -8.15 27.30
CA LEU A 811 -44.08 -7.20 26.35
C LEU A 811 -42.88 -6.47 26.98
N THR A 812 -43.00 -5.99 28.22
CA THR A 812 -41.89 -5.34 28.94
C THR A 812 -40.70 -6.29 29.10
N ALA A 813 -40.92 -7.53 29.55
CA ALA A 813 -39.85 -8.52 29.70
C ALA A 813 -39.18 -8.88 28.36
N ASN A 814 -39.98 -9.05 27.28
CA ASN A 814 -39.46 -9.36 25.94
C ASN A 814 -38.65 -8.19 25.36
N ASN A 815 -39.14 -6.97 25.52
CA ASN A 815 -38.47 -5.74 25.08
C ASN A 815 -37.10 -5.59 25.74
N ILE A 816 -37.02 -5.76 27.07
CA ILE A 816 -35.76 -5.64 27.82
C ILE A 816 -34.79 -6.75 27.42
N GLU A 817 -35.25 -7.99 27.23
CA GLU A 817 -34.40 -9.09 26.76
C GLU A 817 -33.89 -8.86 25.32
N ARG A 818 -34.69 -8.23 24.44
CA ARG A 818 -34.21 -7.83 23.09
C ARG A 818 -33.03 -6.86 23.18
N ILE A 819 -33.13 -5.81 24.00
CA ILE A 819 -32.01 -4.87 24.18
C ILE A 819 -30.82 -5.56 24.85
N ARG A 820 -31.05 -6.46 25.80
CA ARG A 820 -29.98 -7.24 26.47
C ARG A 820 -29.21 -8.12 25.48
N GLU A 821 -29.88 -8.86 24.61
CA GLU A 821 -29.19 -9.68 23.60
C GLU A 821 -28.52 -8.82 22.52
N SER A 822 -29.09 -7.67 22.13
CA SER A 822 -28.41 -6.68 21.28
C SER A 822 -27.14 -6.12 21.93
N PHE A 823 -27.18 -5.79 23.23
CA PHE A 823 -26.00 -5.34 24.00
C PHE A 823 -24.93 -6.45 24.10
N LYS A 824 -25.35 -7.68 24.36
CA LYS A 824 -24.45 -8.85 24.46
C LYS A 824 -23.77 -9.22 23.13
N ALA A 825 -24.34 -8.83 21.99
CA ALA A 825 -23.73 -9.01 20.67
C ALA A 825 -22.60 -7.99 20.37
N LEU A 826 -22.57 -6.83 21.07
CA LEU A 826 -21.63 -5.74 20.79
C LEU A 826 -20.15 -6.14 20.75
N PRO A 827 -19.61 -7.03 21.62
CA PRO A 827 -18.21 -7.46 21.55
C PRO A 827 -17.83 -8.06 20.19
N ILE A 828 -18.76 -8.81 19.59
CA ILE A 828 -18.59 -9.43 18.27
C ILE A 828 -18.80 -8.37 17.18
N GLU A 829 -19.86 -7.57 17.29
CA GLU A 829 -20.21 -6.57 16.29
C GLU A 829 -19.15 -5.48 16.12
N LEU A 830 -18.61 -4.95 17.22
CA LEU A 830 -17.59 -3.91 17.24
C LEU A 830 -16.18 -4.46 16.94
N GLY A 831 -16.01 -5.79 16.94
CA GLY A 831 -14.80 -6.48 16.48
C GLY A 831 -13.65 -6.51 17.49
N TYR A 832 -13.95 -6.55 18.79
CA TYR A 832 -12.95 -6.44 19.86
C TYR A 832 -11.83 -7.47 19.76
N ASP A 833 -12.13 -8.75 19.50
CA ASP A 833 -11.10 -9.80 19.41
C ASP A 833 -10.04 -9.48 18.35
N LYS A 834 -10.45 -8.92 17.21
CA LYS A 834 -9.52 -8.54 16.13
C LYS A 834 -8.59 -7.40 16.55
N LEU A 835 -9.07 -6.48 17.40
CA LEU A 835 -8.28 -5.36 17.92
C LEU A 835 -7.37 -5.78 19.07
N LEU A 836 -7.82 -6.64 19.99
CA LEU A 836 -7.01 -7.18 21.08
C LEU A 836 -5.85 -8.03 20.53
N VAL A 837 -6.11 -8.94 19.60
CA VAL A 837 -5.07 -9.74 18.90
C VAL A 837 -4.12 -8.86 18.06
N ALA A 838 -4.57 -7.69 17.60
CA ALA A 838 -3.69 -6.71 16.95
C ALA A 838 -2.81 -5.96 17.98
N ALA A 839 -3.34 -5.64 19.17
CA ALA A 839 -2.63 -4.95 20.23
C ALA A 839 -1.53 -5.82 20.87
N GLU A 840 -1.76 -7.12 21.01
CA GLU A 840 -0.80 -8.13 21.51
C GLU A 840 0.54 -8.14 20.74
N LYS A 841 0.56 -7.62 19.49
CA LYS A 841 1.78 -7.50 18.67
C LYS A 841 2.67 -6.31 18.99
N PHE A 842 2.11 -5.28 19.65
CA PHE A 842 2.78 -3.99 19.87
C PHE A 842 2.87 -3.59 21.35
N HIS A 843 2.07 -4.22 22.23
CA HIS A 843 1.99 -3.92 23.65
C HIS A 843 2.12 -5.18 24.52
N PRO A 844 2.55 -5.06 25.79
CA PRO A 844 2.67 -6.21 26.69
C PRO A 844 1.32 -6.92 26.89
N ILE A 845 1.32 -8.25 26.79
CA ILE A 845 0.12 -9.09 26.90
C ILE A 845 -0.68 -8.75 28.18
N ALA A 846 -0.01 -8.53 29.31
CA ALA A 846 -0.65 -8.18 30.58
C ALA A 846 -1.54 -6.92 30.51
N VAL A 847 -1.18 -5.93 29.70
CA VAL A 847 -1.99 -4.70 29.50
C VAL A 847 -3.19 -4.98 28.60
N VAL A 848 -3.02 -5.82 27.58
CA VAL A 848 -4.13 -6.22 26.70
C VAL A 848 -5.13 -7.12 27.44
N ASP A 849 -4.64 -8.00 28.30
CA ASP A 849 -5.46 -8.82 29.21
C ASP A 849 -6.25 -7.99 30.22
N GLU A 850 -5.71 -6.85 30.67
CA GLU A 850 -6.44 -5.91 31.52
C GLU A 850 -7.65 -5.31 30.77
N TYR A 851 -7.44 -4.84 29.53
CA TYR A 851 -8.54 -4.35 28.69
C TYR A 851 -9.55 -5.45 28.37
N ARG A 852 -9.09 -6.67 28.02
CA ARG A 852 -9.94 -7.85 27.79
C ARG A 852 -10.85 -8.12 28.98
N LYS A 853 -10.27 -8.22 30.19
CA LYS A 853 -11.01 -8.40 31.45
C LYS A 853 -11.97 -7.26 31.73
N LYS A 854 -11.59 -6.00 31.48
CA LYS A 854 -12.49 -4.84 31.67
C LYS A 854 -13.73 -4.94 30.77
N ILE A 855 -13.56 -5.31 29.50
CA ILE A 855 -14.67 -5.47 28.53
C ILE A 855 -15.56 -6.65 28.91
N GLU A 856 -14.97 -7.82 29.17
CA GLU A 856 -15.70 -9.03 29.57
C GLU A 856 -16.50 -8.79 30.86
N THR A 857 -15.89 -8.16 31.87
CA THR A 857 -16.55 -7.82 33.14
C THR A 857 -17.68 -6.82 32.94
N LEU A 858 -17.48 -5.77 32.14
CA LEU A 858 -18.51 -4.76 31.86
C LEU A 858 -19.74 -5.37 31.17
N VAL A 859 -19.51 -6.21 30.15
CA VAL A 859 -20.60 -6.84 29.39
C VAL A 859 -21.30 -7.90 30.21
N ALA A 860 -20.56 -8.74 30.95
CA ALA A 860 -21.14 -9.76 31.83
C ALA A 860 -21.95 -9.13 32.97
N SER A 861 -21.41 -8.11 33.64
CA SER A 861 -22.06 -7.42 34.76
C SER A 861 -23.38 -6.76 34.32
N CYS A 862 -23.37 -5.96 33.25
CA CYS A 862 -24.60 -5.34 32.74
C CYS A 862 -25.59 -6.39 32.21
N SER A 863 -25.12 -7.43 31.50
CA SER A 863 -26.01 -8.52 31.03
C SER A 863 -26.64 -9.30 32.19
N GLN A 864 -25.95 -9.45 33.32
CA GLN A 864 -26.50 -10.10 34.51
C GLN A 864 -27.52 -9.19 35.20
N GLU A 865 -27.18 -7.92 35.46
CA GLU A 865 -28.08 -6.93 36.08
C GLU A 865 -29.43 -6.86 35.35
N ILE A 866 -29.39 -6.82 34.01
CA ILE A 866 -30.60 -6.77 33.18
C ILE A 866 -31.35 -8.12 33.19
N SER A 867 -30.65 -9.26 33.25
CA SER A 867 -31.29 -10.58 33.42
C SER A 867 -31.98 -10.72 34.76
N ASP A 868 -31.40 -10.17 35.84
CA ASP A 868 -31.98 -10.19 37.18
C ASP A 868 -33.22 -9.29 37.26
N ARG A 869 -33.22 -8.13 36.59
CA ARG A 869 -34.42 -7.29 36.42
C ARG A 869 -35.52 -7.99 35.63
N ILE A 870 -35.19 -8.65 34.51
CA ILE A 870 -36.16 -9.47 33.75
C ILE A 870 -36.75 -10.56 34.67
N TYR A 871 -35.91 -11.24 35.46
CA TYR A 871 -36.35 -12.26 36.41
C TYR A 871 -37.30 -11.68 37.47
N GLN A 872 -37.03 -10.49 38.00
CA GLN A 872 -37.94 -9.78 38.94
C GLN A 872 -39.27 -9.41 38.28
N ILE A 873 -39.27 -8.95 37.03
CA ILE A 873 -40.49 -8.65 36.27
C ILE A 873 -41.32 -9.93 36.04
N VAL A 874 -40.69 -11.01 35.58
CA VAL A 874 -41.37 -12.30 35.36
C VAL A 874 -41.86 -12.93 36.68
N ASN A 875 -41.14 -12.75 37.79
CA ASN A 875 -41.57 -13.23 39.12
C ASN A 875 -42.89 -12.59 39.60
N LYS A 876 -43.28 -11.40 39.11
CA LYS A 876 -44.60 -10.82 39.41
C LYS A 876 -45.76 -11.71 38.92
N VAL A 877 -45.53 -12.59 37.94
CA VAL A 877 -46.50 -13.62 37.50
C VAL A 877 -46.74 -14.68 38.58
N ILE A 878 -45.70 -15.06 39.34
CA ILE A 878 -45.79 -16.14 40.35
C ILE A 878 -46.73 -15.75 41.49
N PHE A 879 -46.78 -14.47 41.86
CA PHE A 879 -47.71 -13.98 42.88
C PHE A 879 -49.18 -14.28 42.54
N ASN A 880 -49.54 -14.21 41.26
CA ASN A 880 -50.88 -14.50 40.74
C ASN A 880 -51.17 -16.00 40.53
N MET A 881 -50.20 -16.88 40.80
CA MET A 881 -50.34 -18.34 40.69
C MET A 881 -50.08 -19.07 42.02
N GLU A 882 -49.45 -18.40 43.00
CA GLU A 882 -49.00 -19.02 44.23
C GLU A 882 -50.13 -19.64 45.07
N ILE A 883 -51.29 -18.96 45.10
CA ILE A 883 -52.46 -19.37 45.87
C ILE A 883 -53.06 -20.65 45.25
N GLU A 884 -53.25 -20.64 43.94
CA GLU A 884 -53.78 -21.75 43.15
C GLU A 884 -52.84 -22.95 43.18
N LEU A 885 -51.53 -22.75 42.96
CA LEU A 885 -50.52 -23.81 43.07
C LEU A 885 -50.55 -24.47 44.44
N LYS A 886 -50.69 -23.69 45.52
CA LYS A 886 -50.81 -24.21 46.88
C LYS A 886 -52.11 -24.97 47.09
N GLN A 887 -53.24 -24.50 46.54
CA GLN A 887 -54.53 -25.20 46.60
C GLN A 887 -54.49 -26.55 45.87
N TYR A 888 -53.99 -26.59 44.63
CA TYR A 888 -53.86 -27.83 43.87
C TYR A 888 -52.90 -28.81 44.54
N LEU A 889 -51.75 -28.35 45.07
CA LEU A 889 -50.83 -29.21 45.82
C LEU A 889 -51.47 -29.75 47.10
N PHE A 890 -52.23 -28.93 47.82
CA PHE A 890 -52.98 -29.36 49.01
C PHE A 890 -54.00 -30.47 48.68
N HIS A 891 -54.74 -30.36 47.56
CA HIS A 891 -55.64 -31.42 47.10
C HIS A 891 -54.92 -32.74 46.80
N VAL A 892 -53.69 -32.70 46.25
CA VAL A 892 -52.86 -33.90 46.04
C VAL A 892 -52.43 -34.56 47.36
N ILE A 893 -52.18 -33.75 48.40
CA ILE A 893 -51.78 -34.22 49.72
C ILE A 893 -52.95 -34.88 50.46
N GLU A 894 -54.13 -34.24 50.46
CA GLU A 894 -55.33 -34.71 51.18
C GLU A 894 -56.12 -35.82 50.46
N ALA A 895 -55.74 -36.20 49.23
CA ALA A 895 -56.41 -37.26 48.49
C ALA A 895 -56.46 -38.59 49.28
N PRO A 896 -57.56 -39.36 49.23
CA PRO A 896 -57.64 -40.67 49.87
C PRO A 896 -56.51 -41.63 49.46
N ASP A 897 -56.08 -42.51 50.37
CA ASP A 897 -54.96 -43.43 50.13
C ASP A 897 -55.23 -44.49 49.04
N ALA A 898 -56.48 -44.68 48.65
CA ALA A 898 -56.91 -45.55 47.55
C ALA A 898 -57.08 -44.83 46.19
N SER A 899 -56.88 -43.51 46.13
CA SER A 899 -57.04 -42.72 44.90
C SER A 899 -55.91 -42.98 43.90
N ASP A 900 -56.22 -43.01 42.61
CA ASP A 900 -55.19 -43.07 41.59
C ASP A 900 -54.39 -41.76 41.53
N ILE A 901 -53.08 -41.90 41.37
CA ILE A 901 -52.14 -40.78 41.32
C ILE A 901 -52.33 -39.95 40.04
N GLN A 902 -52.71 -40.56 38.90
CA GLN A 902 -52.86 -39.83 37.64
C GLN A 902 -54.11 -38.94 37.71
N GLU A 903 -55.24 -39.49 38.16
CA GLU A 903 -56.46 -38.70 38.41
C GLU A 903 -56.24 -37.59 39.44
N THR A 904 -55.47 -37.85 40.49
CA THR A 904 -55.19 -36.88 41.57
C THR A 904 -54.31 -35.70 41.12
N VAL A 905 -53.33 -35.95 40.24
CA VAL A 905 -52.36 -34.94 39.78
C VAL A 905 -52.84 -34.18 38.54
N LEU A 906 -53.76 -34.75 37.76
CA LEU A 906 -54.28 -34.17 36.52
C LEU A 906 -54.85 -32.72 36.66
N PRO A 907 -55.55 -32.32 37.73
CA PRO A 907 -56.02 -30.94 37.90
C PRO A 907 -54.88 -29.92 37.97
N LEU A 908 -53.78 -30.25 38.67
CA LEU A 908 -52.57 -29.41 38.75
C LEU A 908 -51.91 -29.27 37.37
N LEU A 909 -51.79 -30.38 36.63
CA LEU A 909 -51.20 -30.37 35.29
C LEU A 909 -52.07 -29.57 34.29
N ASN A 910 -53.40 -29.70 34.36
CA ASN A 910 -54.32 -28.93 33.52
C ASN A 910 -54.28 -27.43 33.83
N PHE A 911 -54.20 -27.05 35.11
CA PHE A 911 -54.00 -25.66 35.53
C PHE A 911 -52.68 -25.10 34.97
N LEU A 912 -51.57 -25.83 35.17
CA LEU A 912 -50.27 -25.46 34.62
C LEU A 912 -50.31 -25.33 33.09
N ASN A 913 -50.95 -26.26 32.38
CA ASN A 913 -51.09 -26.21 30.92
C ASN A 913 -51.85 -24.96 30.44
N HIS A 914 -53.00 -24.65 31.06
CA HIS A 914 -53.81 -23.49 30.70
C HIS A 914 -53.08 -22.16 30.96
N GLN A 915 -52.46 -22.03 32.13
CA GLN A 915 -51.69 -20.82 32.49
C GLN A 915 -50.45 -20.68 31.61
N LEU A 916 -49.63 -21.72 31.48
CA LEU A 916 -48.42 -21.69 30.67
C LEU A 916 -48.71 -21.51 29.18
N GLY A 917 -49.82 -22.03 28.66
CA GLY A 917 -50.25 -21.81 27.27
C GLY A 917 -50.40 -20.32 26.94
N SER A 918 -51.02 -19.55 27.85
CA SER A 918 -51.20 -18.11 27.67
C SER A 918 -49.85 -17.36 27.66
N TYR A 919 -48.94 -17.69 28.58
CA TYR A 919 -47.62 -17.08 28.62
C TYR A 919 -46.66 -17.59 27.52
N ARG A 920 -46.88 -18.77 26.95
CA ARG A 920 -46.11 -19.32 25.81
C ARG A 920 -46.31 -18.47 24.54
N GLU A 921 -47.54 -18.03 24.29
CA GLU A 921 -47.84 -17.13 23.18
C GLU A 921 -47.32 -15.71 23.43
N LEU A 922 -47.34 -15.22 24.67
CA LEU A 922 -46.91 -13.85 24.98
C LEU A 922 -45.40 -13.66 25.18
N LEU A 923 -44.70 -14.60 25.83
CA LEU A 923 -43.26 -14.49 26.10
C LEU A 923 -42.39 -15.04 24.97
N ILE A 924 -41.17 -14.53 24.85
CA ILE A 924 -40.11 -15.18 24.06
C ILE A 924 -39.47 -16.33 24.84
N ARG A 925 -38.84 -17.29 24.14
CA ARG A 925 -38.34 -18.56 24.71
C ARG A 925 -37.50 -18.36 25.98
N GLN A 926 -36.58 -17.40 25.98
CA GLN A 926 -35.70 -17.11 27.12
C GLN A 926 -36.48 -16.68 28.37
N ASN A 927 -37.50 -15.83 28.21
CA ASN A 927 -38.33 -15.37 29.31
C ASN A 927 -39.34 -16.42 29.76
N PHE A 928 -39.85 -17.24 28.83
CA PHE A 928 -40.67 -18.40 29.16
C PHE A 928 -39.88 -19.44 29.96
N VAL A 929 -38.62 -19.70 29.61
CA VAL A 929 -37.69 -20.55 30.39
C VAL A 929 -37.50 -20.00 31.81
N ARG A 930 -37.24 -18.70 31.97
CA ARG A 930 -37.17 -18.04 33.31
C ARG A 930 -38.46 -18.23 34.11
N LEU A 931 -39.64 -18.13 33.47
CA LEU A 931 -40.93 -18.38 34.11
C LEU A 931 -41.07 -19.84 34.59
N LEU A 932 -40.64 -20.81 33.78
CA LEU A 932 -40.65 -22.23 34.15
C LEU A 932 -39.71 -22.51 35.34
N GLU A 933 -38.51 -21.91 35.37
CA GLU A 933 -37.56 -22.04 36.49
C GLU A 933 -38.12 -21.46 37.80
N LEU A 934 -38.81 -20.32 37.71
CA LEU A 934 -39.52 -19.69 38.82
C LEU A 934 -40.66 -20.57 39.35
N ILE A 935 -41.54 -21.08 38.48
CA ILE A 935 -42.63 -21.99 38.86
C ILE A 935 -42.08 -23.27 39.50
N TRP A 936 -41.03 -23.86 38.91
CA TRP A 936 -40.38 -25.05 39.44
C TRP A 936 -39.78 -24.81 40.83
N THR A 937 -39.06 -23.71 41.02
CA THR A 937 -38.50 -23.32 42.32
C THR A 937 -39.60 -23.15 43.36
N LYS A 938 -40.71 -22.49 43.00
CA LYS A 938 -41.84 -22.28 43.90
C LYS A 938 -42.58 -23.56 44.26
N LEU A 939 -42.75 -24.49 43.31
CA LEU A 939 -43.29 -25.83 43.57
C LEU A 939 -42.40 -26.60 44.55
N LEU A 940 -41.08 -26.56 44.37
CA LEU A 940 -40.13 -27.17 45.30
C LEU A 940 -40.19 -26.53 46.69
N ASP A 941 -40.37 -25.21 46.79
CA ASP A 941 -40.55 -24.52 48.09
C ASP A 941 -41.82 -24.96 48.81
N GLN A 942 -42.94 -25.05 48.09
CA GLN A 942 -44.20 -25.51 48.67
C GLN A 942 -44.11 -26.97 49.15
N ILE A 943 -43.50 -27.86 48.34
CA ILE A 943 -43.29 -29.26 48.73
C ILE A 943 -42.31 -29.38 49.91
N LEU A 944 -41.23 -28.58 49.95
CA LEU A 944 -40.27 -28.59 51.06
C LEU A 944 -40.93 -28.14 52.36
N ALA A 945 -41.72 -27.07 52.33
CA ALA A 945 -42.46 -26.58 53.50
C ALA A 945 -43.41 -27.65 54.08
N GLU A 946 -44.12 -28.40 53.23
CA GLU A 946 -44.98 -29.51 53.68
C GLU A 946 -44.19 -30.67 54.33
N VAL A 947 -42.94 -30.88 53.93
CA VAL A 947 -42.05 -31.91 54.50
C VAL A 947 -41.39 -31.44 55.80
N GLU A 948 -41.14 -30.14 55.96
CA GLU A 948 -40.48 -29.56 57.13
C GLU A 948 -41.46 -29.21 58.26
N TYR A 949 -42.60 -28.58 57.95
CA TYR A 949 -43.55 -28.11 58.96
C TYR A 949 -44.63 -29.14 59.33
N ASN A 950 -45.09 -29.97 58.38
CA ASN A 950 -46.17 -30.94 58.59
C ASN A 950 -45.66 -32.39 58.76
N GLY A 951 -44.34 -32.59 58.92
CA GLY A 951 -43.64 -33.87 58.95
C GLY A 951 -44.26 -34.98 59.82
N SER A 952 -44.85 -34.61 60.95
CA SER A 952 -45.38 -35.52 61.97
C SER A 952 -46.89 -35.76 61.94
N SER A 953 -47.65 -35.02 61.11
CA SER A 953 -49.12 -35.08 61.07
C SER A 953 -49.70 -35.86 59.89
N ARG A 954 -48.85 -36.26 58.92
CA ARG A 954 -49.28 -36.84 57.64
C ARG A 954 -48.96 -38.33 57.52
N SER A 955 -49.71 -39.04 56.67
CA SER A 955 -49.47 -40.46 56.42
C SER A 955 -48.27 -40.67 55.49
N MET A 956 -47.66 -41.85 55.57
CA MET A 956 -46.61 -42.29 54.65
C MET A 956 -47.08 -42.30 53.19
N ALA A 957 -48.38 -42.56 52.97
CA ALA A 957 -49.01 -42.53 51.65
C ALA A 957 -49.10 -41.10 51.08
N SER A 958 -49.34 -40.07 51.90
CA SER A 958 -49.27 -38.66 51.48
C SER A 958 -47.89 -38.29 50.94
N TYR A 959 -46.81 -38.71 51.62
CA TYR A 959 -45.44 -38.46 51.15
C TYR A 959 -45.07 -39.26 49.90
N LEU A 960 -45.58 -40.50 49.77
CA LEU A 960 -45.45 -41.28 48.54
C LEU A 960 -46.20 -40.65 47.36
N ARG A 961 -47.40 -40.06 47.59
CA ARG A 961 -48.12 -39.27 46.58
C ARG A 961 -47.30 -38.05 46.15
N LEU A 962 -46.74 -37.28 47.09
CA LEU A 962 -45.87 -36.14 46.77
C LEU A 962 -44.61 -36.56 45.99
N LEU A 963 -43.97 -37.68 46.34
CA LEU A 963 -42.81 -38.20 45.62
C LEU A 963 -43.15 -38.55 44.16
N LYS A 964 -44.26 -39.25 43.94
CA LYS A 964 -44.76 -39.56 42.58
C LYS A 964 -45.18 -38.30 41.82
N THR A 965 -45.81 -37.33 42.49
CA THR A 965 -46.21 -36.05 41.91
C THR A 965 -45.01 -35.25 41.44
N LEU A 966 -43.92 -35.24 42.22
CA LEU A 966 -42.66 -34.61 41.85
C LEU A 966 -42.05 -35.26 40.59
N ASP A 967 -42.17 -36.59 40.43
CA ASP A 967 -41.73 -37.28 39.22
C ASP A 967 -42.61 -36.96 38.00
N TYR A 968 -43.94 -36.94 38.14
CA TYR A 968 -44.86 -36.49 37.08
C TYR A 968 -44.62 -35.03 36.67
N LEU A 969 -44.39 -34.12 37.63
CA LEU A 969 -44.05 -32.72 37.34
C LEU A 969 -42.69 -32.59 36.63
N THR A 970 -41.70 -33.41 37.00
CA THR A 970 -40.41 -33.47 36.31
C THR A 970 -40.58 -33.95 34.86
N GLU A 971 -41.41 -34.96 34.64
CA GLU A 971 -41.71 -35.48 33.31
C GLU A 971 -42.47 -34.45 32.46
N TYR A 972 -43.55 -33.86 32.99
CA TYR A 972 -44.33 -32.83 32.33
C TYR A 972 -43.48 -31.61 31.92
N LEU A 973 -42.60 -31.13 32.81
CA LEU A 973 -41.68 -30.01 32.54
C LEU A 973 -40.48 -30.39 31.64
N THR A 974 -40.41 -31.61 31.09
CA THR A 974 -39.31 -32.07 30.20
C THR A 974 -39.75 -32.72 28.89
N ASN A 975 -41.02 -33.06 28.71
CA ASN A 975 -41.51 -33.84 27.55
C ASN A 975 -41.99 -33.02 26.33
N ASP A 976 -41.87 -31.68 26.35
CA ASP A 976 -42.30 -30.79 25.25
C ASP A 976 -41.10 -30.04 24.62
N ASP A 977 -41.15 -29.71 23.32
CA ASP A 977 -40.01 -29.20 22.51
C ASP A 977 -39.49 -27.81 22.94
N GLN A 978 -40.12 -27.20 23.95
CA GLN A 978 -39.79 -25.89 24.51
C GLN A 978 -39.50 -25.90 26.03
N CYS A 979 -39.37 -27.10 26.62
CA CYS A 979 -39.19 -27.31 28.06
C CYS A 979 -37.76 -27.12 28.59
N LEU A 980 -37.63 -27.20 29.93
CA LEU A 980 -36.37 -27.11 30.65
C LEU A 980 -35.52 -28.39 30.44
N PRO A 981 -34.19 -28.27 30.30
CA PRO A 981 -33.30 -29.43 30.32
C PRO A 981 -33.44 -30.24 31.61
N LYS A 982 -33.36 -31.58 31.50
CA LYS A 982 -33.45 -32.51 32.65
C LYS A 982 -32.42 -32.25 33.75
N ASP A 983 -31.34 -31.55 33.45
CA ASP A 983 -30.30 -31.19 34.42
C ASP A 983 -30.57 -29.84 35.11
N THR A 984 -31.24 -28.90 34.44
CA THR A 984 -31.69 -27.62 35.02
C THR A 984 -32.73 -27.84 36.13
N LEU A 985 -33.62 -28.83 35.97
CA LEU A 985 -34.61 -29.17 37.01
C LEU A 985 -33.99 -29.85 38.24
N LYS A 986 -32.87 -30.58 38.08
CA LYS A 986 -32.24 -31.37 39.15
C LYS A 986 -31.31 -30.52 40.04
N THR A 987 -31.82 -29.39 40.51
CA THR A 987 -31.14 -28.49 41.46
C THR A 987 -30.84 -29.22 42.79
N ASP A 988 -29.98 -28.64 43.63
CA ASP A 988 -29.73 -29.20 44.97
C ASP A 988 -30.99 -29.19 45.84
N LYS A 989 -31.88 -28.20 45.66
CA LYS A 989 -33.21 -28.19 46.29
C LYS A 989 -34.06 -29.36 45.82
N TYR A 990 -34.10 -29.69 44.52
CA TYR A 990 -34.79 -30.89 44.02
C TYR A 990 -34.21 -32.17 44.65
N ARG A 991 -32.87 -32.30 44.68
CA ARG A 991 -32.20 -33.48 45.27
C ARG A 991 -32.53 -33.61 46.76
N LEU A 992 -32.55 -32.52 47.51
CA LEU A 992 -32.92 -32.46 48.92
C LEU A 992 -34.39 -32.86 49.11
N VAL A 993 -35.33 -32.19 48.43
CA VAL A 993 -36.77 -32.49 48.50
C VAL A 993 -37.04 -33.95 48.18
N LYS A 994 -36.47 -34.48 47.08
CA LYS A 994 -36.63 -35.88 46.69
C LYS A 994 -36.02 -36.86 47.70
N LYS A 995 -34.88 -36.52 48.32
CA LYS A 995 -34.27 -37.32 49.41
C LYS A 995 -35.18 -37.35 50.64
N LEU A 996 -35.69 -36.19 51.08
CA LEU A 996 -36.55 -36.06 52.26
C LEU A 996 -37.90 -36.75 52.06
N LEU A 997 -38.55 -36.56 50.90
CA LEU A 997 -39.78 -37.27 50.54
C LEU A 997 -39.59 -38.78 50.55
N LYS A 998 -38.49 -39.28 49.97
CA LYS A 998 -38.16 -40.71 49.98
C LYS A 998 -38.02 -41.25 51.41
N TYR A 999 -37.43 -40.48 52.33
CA TYR A 999 -37.31 -40.88 53.73
C TYR A 999 -38.67 -40.92 54.43
N GLN A 1000 -39.50 -39.90 54.24
CA GLN A 1000 -40.85 -39.87 54.83
C GLN A 1000 -41.76 -40.96 54.24
N SER A 1001 -41.60 -41.33 52.96
CA SER A 1001 -42.39 -42.38 52.29
C SER A 1001 -41.93 -43.82 52.58
N ASN A 1002 -40.78 -44.02 53.22
CA ASN A 1002 -40.23 -45.36 53.50
C ASN A 1002 -40.80 -45.95 54.79
N ASP A 1003 -41.02 -47.27 54.80
CA ASP A 1003 -41.30 -48.01 56.04
C ASP A 1003 -40.11 -47.98 57.00
N THR A 1004 -40.36 -48.32 58.26
CA THR A 1004 -39.37 -48.24 59.34
C THR A 1004 -38.17 -49.16 59.12
N GLN A 1005 -38.37 -50.37 58.58
CA GLN A 1005 -37.28 -51.30 58.32
C GLN A 1005 -36.42 -50.82 57.14
N SER A 1006 -37.04 -50.30 56.09
CA SER A 1006 -36.34 -49.68 54.96
C SER A 1006 -35.57 -48.42 55.35
N LEU A 1007 -36.10 -47.59 56.25
CA LEU A 1007 -35.38 -46.46 56.83
C LEU A 1007 -34.14 -46.91 57.63
N ILE A 1008 -34.28 -47.90 58.51
CA ILE A 1008 -33.14 -48.42 59.31
C ILE A 1008 -32.07 -49.03 58.40
N LYS A 1009 -32.45 -49.77 57.33
CA LYS A 1009 -31.50 -50.23 56.31
C LYS A 1009 -30.78 -49.07 55.62
N THR A 1010 -31.52 -48.01 55.27
CA THR A 1010 -30.94 -46.80 54.63
C THR A 1010 -29.97 -46.09 55.57
N TYR A 1011 -30.25 -46.01 56.87
CA TYR A 1011 -29.35 -45.45 57.88
C TYR A 1011 -28.02 -46.20 57.92
N TYR A 1012 -28.04 -47.54 57.98
CA TYR A 1012 -26.81 -48.33 57.99
C TYR A 1012 -26.04 -48.27 56.66
N GLN A 1013 -26.73 -48.08 55.53
CA GLN A 1013 -26.08 -47.78 54.24
C GLN A 1013 -25.38 -46.42 54.25
N GLU A 1014 -25.96 -45.37 54.84
CA GLU A 1014 -25.25 -44.10 55.05
C GLU A 1014 -24.04 -44.30 55.99
N LYS A 1015 -24.14 -45.13 57.03
CA LYS A 1015 -23.00 -45.46 57.92
C LYS A 1015 -21.87 -46.23 57.24
N LEU A 1016 -22.15 -47.16 56.33
CA LEU A 1016 -21.11 -47.78 55.51
C LEU A 1016 -20.39 -46.76 54.60
N GLN A 1017 -21.11 -45.78 54.04
CA GLN A 1017 -20.48 -44.71 53.25
C GLN A 1017 -19.63 -43.76 54.12
N GLU A 1018 -20.04 -43.50 55.36
CA GLU A 1018 -19.20 -42.79 56.34
C GLU A 1018 -17.94 -43.59 56.70
N GLN A 1019 -18.06 -44.91 56.90
CA GLN A 1019 -16.93 -45.81 57.15
C GLN A 1019 -15.93 -45.83 55.99
N ASP A 1020 -16.40 -45.97 54.74
CA ASP A 1020 -15.53 -45.98 53.56
C ASP A 1020 -14.77 -44.65 53.42
N ARG A 1021 -15.38 -43.51 53.77
CA ARG A 1021 -14.70 -42.20 53.80
C ARG A 1021 -13.69 -42.10 54.95
N ALA A 1022 -14.03 -42.59 56.14
CA ALA A 1022 -13.15 -42.60 57.30
C ALA A 1022 -11.91 -43.49 57.07
N ASN A 1023 -12.07 -44.66 56.46
CA ASN A 1023 -10.98 -45.58 56.13
C ASN A 1023 -9.97 -44.98 55.13
N ASN A 1024 -10.44 -44.11 54.22
CA ASN A 1024 -9.58 -43.42 53.25
C ASN A 1024 -8.93 -42.12 53.81
N SER A 1025 -9.22 -41.75 55.06
CA SER A 1025 -8.55 -40.62 55.75
C SER A 1025 -7.27 -41.08 56.43
N SER A 1026 -6.16 -40.38 56.18
CA SER A 1026 -4.86 -40.67 56.82
C SER A 1026 -4.82 -40.39 58.32
N GLN A 1027 -5.81 -39.67 58.87
CA GLN A 1027 -5.98 -39.43 60.30
C GLN A 1027 -7.38 -39.88 60.76
N SER A 1028 -7.39 -40.63 61.85
CA SER A 1028 -8.56 -40.99 62.66
C SER A 1028 -8.21 -40.68 64.12
N ASP A 1029 -8.86 -39.69 64.71
CA ASP A 1029 -8.55 -39.20 66.07
C ASP A 1029 -9.05 -40.13 67.18
N LEU A 1030 -9.80 -41.18 66.83
CA LEU A 1030 -10.37 -42.20 67.73
C LEU A 1030 -9.64 -43.54 67.63
N GLY A 1031 -8.64 -43.65 66.74
CA GLY A 1031 -7.92 -44.89 66.49
C GLY A 1031 -8.54 -45.77 65.41
N LYS A 1032 -8.13 -47.04 65.40
CA LYS A 1032 -8.47 -48.04 64.37
C LYS A 1032 -8.67 -49.42 64.99
N LEU A 1033 -9.71 -50.13 64.55
CA LEU A 1033 -9.98 -51.54 64.83
C LEU A 1033 -9.40 -52.41 63.71
N TYR A 1034 -8.77 -53.52 64.10
CA TYR A 1034 -8.28 -54.54 63.18
C TYR A 1034 -8.95 -55.88 63.45
N CYS A 1035 -9.55 -56.46 62.41
CA CYS A 1035 -10.20 -57.77 62.47
C CYS A 1035 -9.90 -58.61 61.23
N ARG A 1036 -10.26 -59.90 61.26
CA ARG A 1036 -10.50 -60.71 60.07
C ARG A 1036 -11.94 -61.19 60.12
N ALA A 1037 -12.60 -61.29 58.97
CA ALA A 1037 -13.90 -61.91 58.87
C ALA A 1037 -13.91 -62.88 57.68
N TYR A 1038 -14.52 -64.04 57.86
CA TYR A 1038 -14.76 -64.99 56.78
C TYR A 1038 -16.03 -65.79 57.04
N TYR A 1039 -16.75 -66.12 55.97
CA TYR A 1039 -17.91 -67.00 56.02
C TYR A 1039 -17.51 -68.41 55.56
N HIS A 1040 -18.01 -69.44 56.24
CA HIS A 1040 -17.78 -70.84 55.88
C HIS A 1040 -19.10 -71.50 55.44
N PRO A 1041 -19.44 -71.50 54.14
CA PRO A 1041 -20.76 -71.94 53.65
C PRO A 1041 -21.18 -73.33 54.11
N LYS A 1042 -20.26 -74.30 54.15
CA LYS A 1042 -20.56 -75.69 54.55
C LYS A 1042 -20.87 -75.87 56.04
N GLN A 1043 -20.60 -74.87 56.87
CA GLN A 1043 -20.88 -74.89 58.31
C GLN A 1043 -21.99 -73.90 58.68
N GLU A 1044 -22.43 -73.06 57.74
CA GLU A 1044 -23.36 -71.96 57.98
C GLU A 1044 -22.91 -71.06 59.15
N THR A 1045 -21.60 -70.73 59.19
CA THR A 1045 -20.99 -69.92 60.24
C THR A 1045 -20.18 -68.76 59.64
N LEU A 1046 -20.48 -67.55 60.10
CA LEU A 1046 -19.65 -66.36 59.96
C LEU A 1046 -18.67 -66.29 61.13
N TYR A 1047 -17.38 -66.33 60.80
CA TYR A 1047 -16.27 -66.21 61.74
C TYR A 1047 -15.75 -64.78 61.74
N ILE A 1048 -15.56 -64.22 62.93
CA ILE A 1048 -14.98 -62.88 63.13
C ILE A 1048 -13.86 -62.99 64.16
N GLU A 1049 -12.64 -62.63 63.77
CA GLU A 1049 -11.47 -62.56 64.66
C GLU A 1049 -11.16 -61.09 64.95
N ILE A 1050 -11.29 -60.65 66.20
CA ILE A 1050 -10.84 -59.34 66.65
C ILE A 1050 -9.37 -59.44 67.02
N ILE A 1051 -8.51 -58.78 66.25
CA ILE A 1051 -7.06 -58.88 66.41
C ILE A 1051 -6.58 -57.86 67.43
N SER A 1052 -6.83 -56.57 67.15
CA SER A 1052 -6.31 -55.46 67.97
C SER A 1052 -7.04 -54.16 67.67
N CYS A 1053 -7.00 -53.21 68.59
CA CYS A 1053 -7.15 -51.79 68.25
C CYS A 1053 -5.80 -51.10 68.33
N LYS A 1054 -5.66 -49.95 67.65
CA LYS A 1054 -4.49 -49.08 67.76
C LYS A 1054 -4.87 -47.61 67.84
N ASN A 1055 -4.05 -46.85 68.57
CA ASN A 1055 -4.19 -45.42 68.78
C ASN A 1055 -5.59 -45.00 69.26
N LEU A 1056 -6.19 -45.79 70.16
CA LEU A 1056 -7.46 -45.45 70.79
C LEU A 1056 -7.34 -44.09 71.51
N LYS A 1057 -8.47 -43.38 71.58
CA LYS A 1057 -8.56 -42.17 72.40
C LYS A 1057 -8.58 -42.58 73.87
N SER A 1058 -7.74 -41.96 74.70
CA SER A 1058 -7.83 -42.13 76.15
C SER A 1058 -9.10 -41.45 76.67
N CYS A 1059 -9.99 -42.24 77.27
CA CYS A 1059 -11.15 -41.75 78.03
C CYS A 1059 -10.78 -41.55 79.50
N ASP A 1060 -9.91 -42.42 80.03
CA ASP A 1060 -9.51 -42.45 81.41
C ASP A 1060 -8.57 -41.28 81.79
N SER A 1061 -8.73 -40.70 82.98
CA SER A 1061 -7.93 -39.57 83.47
C SER A 1061 -6.43 -39.88 83.68
N ASN A 1062 -6.04 -41.14 83.50
CA ASN A 1062 -4.65 -41.63 83.59
C ASN A 1062 -3.88 -41.63 82.24
N GLY A 1063 -4.54 -41.30 81.12
CA GLY A 1063 -3.91 -41.25 79.79
C GLY A 1063 -3.88 -42.59 79.03
N LEU A 1064 -4.55 -43.62 79.55
CA LEU A 1064 -4.78 -44.93 78.94
C LEU A 1064 -6.30 -45.23 78.99
N SER A 1065 -6.69 -46.49 78.74
CA SER A 1065 -8.07 -47.00 78.84
C SER A 1065 -8.02 -48.52 79.13
N ASP A 1066 -9.13 -49.12 79.56
CA ASP A 1066 -9.38 -50.57 79.73
C ASP A 1066 -10.32 -51.11 78.60
N PRO A 1067 -9.95 -51.03 77.30
CA PRO A 1067 -10.86 -51.28 76.18
C PRO A 1067 -11.33 -52.72 76.00
N TYR A 1068 -12.56 -52.86 75.49
CA TYR A 1068 -13.15 -54.09 74.94
C TYR A 1068 -14.04 -53.79 73.72
N VAL A 1069 -14.28 -54.79 72.87
CA VAL A 1069 -15.08 -54.65 71.63
C VAL A 1069 -16.35 -55.49 71.70
N VAL A 1070 -17.50 -54.85 71.53
CA VAL A 1070 -18.81 -55.48 71.35
C VAL A 1070 -19.09 -55.66 69.85
N ILE A 1071 -19.58 -56.83 69.48
CA ILE A 1071 -19.82 -57.26 68.10
C ILE A 1071 -21.30 -57.62 67.96
N GLN A 1072 -22.02 -56.93 67.07
CA GLN A 1072 -23.45 -57.15 66.84
C GLN A 1072 -23.78 -57.18 65.35
N LEU A 1073 -24.69 -58.07 64.95
CA LEU A 1073 -25.24 -58.07 63.59
C LEU A 1073 -26.45 -57.15 63.51
N CYS A 1074 -26.44 -56.26 62.52
CA CYS A 1074 -27.42 -55.18 62.37
C CYS A 1074 -27.95 -55.11 60.92
N PRO A 1075 -29.19 -54.65 60.69
CA PRO A 1075 -30.25 -54.39 61.66
C PRO A 1075 -30.69 -55.64 62.43
N THR A 1076 -31.02 -55.50 63.72
CA THR A 1076 -31.38 -56.65 64.58
C THR A 1076 -32.65 -57.38 64.16
N PHE A 1077 -33.53 -56.77 63.35
CA PHE A 1077 -34.70 -57.45 62.80
C PHE A 1077 -34.39 -58.36 61.60
N LEU A 1078 -33.19 -58.25 60.99
CA LEU A 1078 -32.69 -59.23 60.01
C LEU A 1078 -32.04 -60.43 60.71
N TYR A 1079 -31.53 -60.24 61.93
CA TYR A 1079 -30.79 -61.25 62.70
C TYR A 1079 -31.41 -61.45 64.11
N PRO A 1080 -32.73 -61.69 64.25
CA PRO A 1080 -33.42 -61.67 65.54
C PRO A 1080 -33.03 -62.81 66.48
N HIS A 1081 -32.34 -63.84 65.96
CA HIS A 1081 -31.89 -65.01 66.71
C HIS A 1081 -30.41 -64.93 67.12
N ILE A 1082 -29.72 -63.82 66.79
CA ILE A 1082 -28.28 -63.67 67.00
C ILE A 1082 -28.01 -62.67 68.13
N GLU A 1083 -27.45 -63.17 69.22
CA GLU A 1083 -27.02 -62.33 70.35
C GLU A 1083 -25.70 -61.61 70.05
N LYS A 1084 -25.50 -60.45 70.70
CA LYS A 1084 -24.23 -59.72 70.63
C LYS A 1084 -23.15 -60.47 71.42
N GLN A 1085 -21.93 -60.49 70.90
CA GLN A 1085 -20.75 -61.08 71.57
C GLN A 1085 -19.76 -59.96 71.93
N GLN A 1086 -18.83 -60.20 72.85
CA GLN A 1086 -17.84 -59.20 73.28
C GLN A 1086 -16.49 -59.83 73.60
N THR A 1087 -15.40 -59.07 73.43
CA THR A 1087 -14.05 -59.49 73.83
C THR A 1087 -13.85 -59.49 75.33
N SER A 1088 -12.75 -60.08 75.78
CA SER A 1088 -12.15 -59.77 77.07
C SER A 1088 -11.71 -58.29 77.16
N ILE A 1089 -11.56 -57.81 78.39
CA ILE A 1089 -11.15 -56.44 78.72
C ILE A 1089 -9.63 -56.41 78.88
N ILE A 1090 -8.94 -55.57 78.09
CA ILE A 1090 -7.49 -55.45 78.15
C ILE A 1090 -7.13 -54.15 78.86
N LYS A 1091 -6.51 -54.27 80.05
CA LYS A 1091 -6.32 -53.13 80.94
C LYS A 1091 -5.17 -52.20 80.53
N LYS A 1092 -5.37 -50.90 80.74
CA LYS A 1092 -4.38 -49.81 80.67
C LYS A 1092 -3.60 -49.79 79.35
N THR A 1093 -4.31 -49.75 78.23
CA THR A 1093 -3.69 -49.66 76.90
C THR A 1093 -4.59 -48.96 75.89
N LEU A 1094 -3.98 -48.12 75.04
CA LEU A 1094 -4.62 -47.55 73.84
C LEU A 1094 -4.35 -48.40 72.58
N ASN A 1095 -3.69 -49.55 72.75
CA ASN A 1095 -3.33 -50.49 71.68
C ASN A 1095 -3.58 -51.94 72.14
N PRO A 1096 -4.81 -52.31 72.51
CA PRO A 1096 -5.13 -53.66 72.98
C PRO A 1096 -4.94 -54.69 71.88
N GLN A 1097 -4.44 -55.86 72.26
CA GLN A 1097 -4.40 -57.05 71.41
C GLN A 1097 -5.34 -58.09 72.04
N PHE A 1098 -6.40 -58.44 71.32
CA PHE A 1098 -7.41 -59.39 71.76
C PHE A 1098 -7.09 -60.79 71.19
N ASN A 1099 -6.94 -60.88 69.86
CA ASN A 1099 -6.81 -62.14 69.12
C ASN A 1099 -7.93 -63.16 69.43
N GLU A 1100 -9.14 -62.66 69.66
CA GLU A 1100 -10.31 -63.44 70.04
C GLU A 1100 -11.19 -63.74 68.82
N LYS A 1101 -11.76 -64.96 68.77
CA LYS A 1101 -12.59 -65.46 67.66
C LYS A 1101 -14.02 -65.66 68.10
N PHE A 1102 -14.94 -65.17 67.28
CA PHE A 1102 -16.38 -65.17 67.50
C PHE A 1102 -17.07 -65.90 66.35
N GLU A 1103 -18.09 -66.69 66.67
CA GLU A 1103 -18.85 -67.51 65.73
C GLU A 1103 -20.31 -67.07 65.71
N PHE A 1104 -20.81 -66.75 64.53
CA PHE A 1104 -22.21 -66.37 64.29
C PHE A 1104 -22.82 -67.33 63.28
N ARG A 1105 -23.80 -68.15 63.69
CA ARG A 1105 -24.49 -69.07 62.79
C ARG A 1105 -25.43 -68.30 61.87
N LEU A 1106 -25.17 -68.35 60.56
CA LEU A 1106 -25.92 -67.67 59.52
C LEU A 1106 -25.97 -68.56 58.28
N THR A 1107 -27.15 -68.74 57.71
CA THR A 1107 -27.30 -69.34 56.37
C THR A 1107 -26.77 -68.38 55.30
N GLU A 1108 -26.42 -68.92 54.13
CA GLU A 1108 -25.90 -68.12 53.00
C GLU A 1108 -26.91 -67.02 52.57
N LYS A 1109 -28.21 -67.31 52.70
CA LYS A 1109 -29.30 -66.37 52.45
C LYS A 1109 -29.32 -65.21 53.45
N GLU A 1110 -29.01 -65.47 54.73
CA GLU A 1110 -28.96 -64.43 55.78
C GLU A 1110 -27.74 -63.51 55.61
N CYS A 1111 -26.61 -64.06 55.16
CA CYS A 1111 -25.43 -63.27 54.78
C CYS A 1111 -25.69 -62.39 53.53
N GLY A 1112 -26.53 -62.86 52.60
CA GLY A 1112 -26.95 -62.12 51.40
C GLY A 1112 -28.06 -61.08 51.62
N LEU A 1113 -28.55 -60.87 52.84
CA LEU A 1113 -29.64 -59.91 53.10
C LEU A 1113 -29.19 -58.46 52.87
N SER A 1114 -29.90 -57.76 51.97
CA SER A 1114 -29.64 -56.35 51.65
C SER A 1114 -29.73 -55.45 52.90
N GLY A 1115 -28.61 -54.80 53.21
CA GLY A 1115 -28.44 -53.95 54.39
C GLY A 1115 -27.85 -54.66 55.63
N GLY A 1116 -27.46 -55.93 55.52
CA GLY A 1116 -26.80 -56.67 56.60
C GLY A 1116 -25.37 -56.21 56.87
N ILE A 1117 -25.10 -55.82 58.11
CA ILE A 1117 -23.78 -55.35 58.57
C ILE A 1117 -23.37 -55.99 59.90
N VAL A 1118 -22.07 -56.07 60.13
CA VAL A 1118 -21.46 -56.20 61.46
C VAL A 1118 -21.22 -54.79 61.99
N HIS A 1119 -21.72 -54.51 63.19
CA HIS A 1119 -21.45 -53.30 63.96
C HIS A 1119 -20.49 -53.66 65.09
N PHE A 1120 -19.35 -52.98 65.12
CA PHE A 1120 -18.35 -53.04 66.18
C PHE A 1120 -18.47 -51.78 67.03
N VAL A 1121 -18.53 -51.95 68.35
CA VAL A 1121 -18.54 -50.85 69.32
C VAL A 1121 -17.39 -51.08 70.29
N VAL A 1122 -16.43 -50.17 70.31
CA VAL A 1122 -15.30 -50.15 71.26
C VAL A 1122 -15.70 -49.30 72.45
N MET A 1123 -15.53 -49.87 73.64
CA MET A 1123 -15.92 -49.27 74.92
C MET A 1123 -14.75 -49.38 75.89
N ASP A 1124 -14.58 -48.37 76.74
CA ASP A 1124 -13.72 -48.41 77.93
C ASP A 1124 -14.47 -49.14 79.06
N HIS A 1125 -13.78 -49.87 79.95
CA HIS A 1125 -14.42 -50.57 81.06
C HIS A 1125 -14.17 -49.91 82.41
N ASP A 1126 -15.22 -49.32 82.98
CA ASP A 1126 -15.17 -48.68 84.29
C ASP A 1126 -15.53 -49.59 85.46
N LEU A 1127 -14.81 -49.44 86.58
CA LEU A 1127 -15.07 -50.20 87.81
C LEU A 1127 -16.11 -49.54 88.73
N MET A 1128 -16.40 -48.25 88.55
CA MET A 1128 -17.21 -47.42 89.46
C MET A 1128 -18.27 -46.57 88.75
N TRP A 1129 -18.22 -46.48 87.43
CA TRP A 1129 -19.07 -45.64 86.58
C TRP A 1129 -19.63 -46.45 85.40
N SER A 1130 -20.38 -45.82 84.51
CA SER A 1130 -20.80 -46.42 83.25
C SER A 1130 -19.65 -46.40 82.24
N ASN A 1131 -19.34 -47.55 81.65
CA ASN A 1131 -18.39 -47.72 80.55
C ASN A 1131 -18.52 -46.64 79.47
N ASP A 1132 -17.42 -45.94 79.19
CA ASP A 1132 -17.33 -44.86 78.19
C ASP A 1132 -17.25 -45.39 76.75
N PHE A 1133 -17.77 -44.63 75.79
CA PHE A 1133 -17.72 -44.96 74.37
C PHE A 1133 -16.41 -44.46 73.72
N GLU A 1134 -15.60 -45.37 73.16
CA GLU A 1134 -14.35 -45.01 72.49
C GLU A 1134 -14.51 -44.84 70.97
N GLY A 1135 -15.40 -45.61 70.34
CA GLY A 1135 -15.66 -45.50 68.91
C GLY A 1135 -16.45 -46.67 68.33
N GLU A 1136 -17.04 -46.47 67.15
CA GLU A 1136 -17.74 -47.52 66.39
C GLU A 1136 -17.14 -47.72 65.00
N ALA A 1137 -17.28 -48.94 64.49
CA ALA A 1137 -16.94 -49.30 63.12
C ALA A 1137 -17.98 -50.25 62.52
N PHE A 1138 -18.07 -50.26 61.19
CA PHE A 1138 -19.07 -51.02 60.44
C PHE A 1138 -18.42 -51.86 59.32
N LEU A 1139 -18.91 -53.08 59.10
CA LEU A 1139 -18.47 -53.96 58.03
C LEU A 1139 -19.68 -54.60 57.34
N GLU A 1140 -19.77 -54.51 56.02
CA GLU A 1140 -20.89 -55.07 55.26
C GLU A 1140 -20.77 -56.60 55.14
N ILE A 1141 -21.78 -57.36 55.57
CA ILE A 1141 -21.73 -58.83 55.61
C ILE A 1141 -21.60 -59.42 54.20
N SER A 1142 -22.30 -58.82 53.22
CA SER A 1142 -22.28 -59.22 51.80
C SER A 1142 -20.88 -59.18 51.16
N LYS A 1143 -19.96 -58.38 51.71
CA LYS A 1143 -18.58 -58.19 51.23
C LYS A 1143 -17.57 -59.11 51.93
N ILE A 1144 -17.99 -59.92 52.89
CA ILE A 1144 -17.10 -60.82 53.65
C ILE A 1144 -16.71 -62.02 52.77
N THR A 1145 -15.41 -62.33 52.76
CA THR A 1145 -14.84 -63.46 52.01
C THR A 1145 -15.58 -64.75 52.33
N GLY A 1146 -16.02 -65.47 51.29
CA GLY A 1146 -16.77 -66.73 51.41
C GLY A 1146 -18.29 -66.61 51.23
N VAL A 1147 -18.89 -65.42 51.38
CA VAL A 1147 -20.36 -65.23 51.23
C VAL A 1147 -20.84 -65.40 49.77
N ASN A 1148 -20.04 -64.99 48.78
CA ASN A 1148 -20.39 -65.06 47.35
C ASN A 1148 -19.54 -66.08 46.56
N HIS A 1149 -19.27 -67.25 47.15
CA HIS A 1149 -18.47 -68.35 46.54
C HIS A 1149 -17.03 -67.98 46.10
N ASP A 1150 -16.42 -66.93 46.67
CA ASP A 1150 -15.01 -66.59 46.43
C ASP A 1150 -14.10 -67.62 47.14
N ASN A 1151 -13.88 -68.77 46.49
CA ASN A 1151 -13.15 -69.96 46.99
C ASN A 1151 -11.62 -69.74 47.12
N ARG A 1152 -11.20 -68.62 47.71
CA ARG A 1152 -9.81 -68.41 48.11
C ARG A 1152 -9.53 -69.21 49.38
N MET A 1153 -8.37 -69.86 49.44
CA MET A 1153 -7.98 -70.71 50.56
C MET A 1153 -7.95 -69.91 51.87
N VAL A 1154 -8.33 -70.56 52.97
CA VAL A 1154 -8.43 -69.95 54.32
C VAL A 1154 -7.09 -69.40 54.83
N ASP A 1155 -5.97 -69.87 54.28
CA ASP A 1155 -4.61 -69.56 54.74
C ASP A 1155 -4.12 -68.13 54.41
N GLU A 1156 -4.83 -67.35 53.58
CA GLU A 1156 -4.49 -65.95 53.26
C GLU A 1156 -5.61 -64.94 53.60
N LEU A 1157 -6.29 -65.11 54.75
CA LEU A 1157 -7.27 -64.13 55.23
C LEU A 1157 -6.61 -62.79 55.57
N LYS A 1158 -6.77 -61.82 54.67
CA LYS A 1158 -6.29 -60.45 54.85
C LYS A 1158 -6.96 -59.78 56.06
N GLN A 1159 -6.14 -59.12 56.86
CA GLN A 1159 -6.57 -58.27 57.96
C GLN A 1159 -7.31 -57.05 57.43
N ILE A 1160 -8.52 -56.82 57.94
CA ILE A 1160 -9.38 -55.67 57.66
C ILE A 1160 -9.02 -54.59 58.66
N GLU A 1161 -8.71 -53.39 58.17
CA GLU A 1161 -8.50 -52.19 58.97
C GLU A 1161 -9.76 -51.31 58.87
N LEU A 1162 -10.34 -50.96 60.02
CA LEU A 1162 -11.50 -50.09 60.13
C LEU A 1162 -11.15 -48.89 61.01
N ALA A 1163 -11.25 -47.68 60.45
CA ALA A 1163 -11.14 -46.45 61.23
C ALA A 1163 -12.33 -46.34 62.20
N LEU A 1164 -12.06 -46.03 63.47
CA LEU A 1164 -13.12 -45.80 64.45
C LEU A 1164 -13.78 -44.44 64.21
N THR A 1165 -15.10 -44.41 64.33
CA THR A 1165 -15.93 -43.22 64.09
C THR A 1165 -16.74 -42.88 65.34
N HIS A 1166 -17.10 -41.62 65.51
CA HIS A 1166 -18.06 -41.20 66.53
C HIS A 1166 -19.46 -41.08 65.89
N PRO A 1167 -20.52 -41.44 66.63
CA PRO A 1167 -21.85 -40.87 66.43
C PRO A 1167 -21.80 -39.34 66.46
N LYS A 1168 -21.63 -38.67 65.31
CA LYS A 1168 -21.54 -37.19 65.27
C LYS A 1168 -22.88 -36.56 65.67
N VAL A 1169 -22.80 -35.45 66.42
CA VAL A 1169 -23.95 -34.63 66.90
C VAL A 1169 -24.82 -34.04 65.76
N LEU A 1170 -24.38 -34.11 64.51
CA LEU A 1170 -25.21 -33.82 63.34
C LEU A 1170 -26.35 -34.84 63.24
N ARG A 1171 -27.53 -34.45 63.73
CA ARG A 1171 -28.75 -35.28 63.74
C ARG A 1171 -28.98 -35.90 62.36
N SER A 1172 -28.89 -37.22 62.28
CA SER A 1172 -29.31 -37.94 61.07
C SER A 1172 -30.79 -37.71 60.85
N ARG A 1173 -31.16 -37.19 59.67
CA ARG A 1173 -32.56 -36.93 59.32
C ARG A 1173 -33.42 -38.21 59.34
N ILE A 1174 -32.81 -39.38 59.18
CA ILE A 1174 -33.49 -40.67 59.33
C ILE A 1174 -33.87 -40.91 60.81
N ILE A 1175 -32.98 -40.59 61.76
CA ILE A 1175 -33.27 -40.68 63.19
C ILE A 1175 -34.39 -39.72 63.59
N GLU A 1176 -34.37 -38.47 63.09
CA GLU A 1176 -35.44 -37.50 63.37
C GLU A 1176 -36.83 -37.95 62.85
N ILE A 1177 -36.87 -38.68 61.72
CA ILE A 1177 -38.10 -39.26 61.16
C ILE A 1177 -38.54 -40.48 61.97
N LEU A 1178 -37.61 -41.32 62.43
CA LEU A 1178 -37.92 -42.47 63.29
C LEU A 1178 -38.38 -42.04 64.69
N GLU A 1179 -37.86 -40.94 65.23
CA GLU A 1179 -38.31 -40.32 66.49
C GLU A 1179 -39.80 -39.93 66.47
N GLN A 1180 -40.32 -39.55 65.30
CA GLN A 1180 -41.74 -39.19 65.13
C GLN A 1180 -42.66 -40.43 65.07
N ARG A 1181 -42.11 -41.65 64.88
CA ARG A 1181 -42.88 -42.90 64.77
C ARG A 1181 -43.10 -43.55 66.14
N ILE A 1182 -43.63 -42.78 67.08
CA ILE A 1182 -43.86 -43.17 68.50
C ILE A 1182 -44.70 -44.45 68.62
N ASN A 1183 -45.61 -44.70 67.67
CA ASN A 1183 -46.47 -45.89 67.64
C ASN A 1183 -45.80 -47.15 67.06
N ASP A 1184 -44.61 -47.05 66.47
CA ASP A 1184 -43.84 -48.18 65.94
C ASP A 1184 -42.75 -48.60 66.95
N LYS A 1185 -42.96 -49.74 67.60
CA LYS A 1185 -42.02 -50.30 68.58
C LYS A 1185 -40.61 -50.51 68.01
N THR A 1186 -40.49 -50.79 66.71
CA THR A 1186 -39.20 -50.98 66.03
C THR A 1186 -38.45 -49.66 65.90
N ALA A 1187 -39.16 -48.59 65.56
CA ALA A 1187 -38.58 -47.25 65.46
C ALA A 1187 -38.15 -46.73 66.84
N VAL A 1188 -39.05 -46.83 67.84
CA VAL A 1188 -38.78 -46.40 69.22
C VAL A 1188 -37.57 -47.12 69.82
N GLU A 1189 -37.49 -48.45 69.70
CA GLU A 1189 -36.37 -49.21 70.26
C GLU A 1189 -35.06 -48.96 69.53
N PHE A 1190 -35.09 -48.77 68.21
CA PHE A 1190 -33.91 -48.41 67.42
C PHE A 1190 -33.38 -47.03 67.80
N VAL A 1191 -34.26 -46.03 67.87
CA VAL A 1191 -33.92 -44.67 68.30
C VAL A 1191 -33.38 -44.64 69.72
N ARG A 1192 -34.03 -45.35 70.67
CA ARG A 1192 -33.60 -45.42 72.07
C ARG A 1192 -32.15 -45.90 72.19
N ARG A 1193 -31.84 -47.06 71.59
CA ARG A 1193 -30.47 -47.61 71.57
C ARG A 1193 -29.48 -46.65 70.94
N ARG A 1194 -29.89 -45.97 69.85
CA ARG A 1194 -28.99 -45.06 69.15
C ARG A 1194 -28.71 -43.77 69.93
N ARG A 1195 -29.72 -43.21 70.61
CA ARG A 1195 -29.54 -42.07 71.52
C ARG A 1195 -28.73 -42.45 72.76
N GLU A 1196 -28.82 -43.68 73.24
CA GLU A 1196 -27.95 -44.18 74.31
C GLU A 1196 -26.47 -44.15 73.89
N THR A 1197 -26.14 -44.62 72.68
CA THR A 1197 -24.76 -44.56 72.13
C THR A 1197 -24.32 -43.15 71.68
N GLU A 1198 -25.24 -42.21 71.47
CA GLU A 1198 -24.92 -40.82 71.10
C GLU A 1198 -24.74 -39.87 72.30
N ASN A 1199 -25.21 -40.28 73.48
CA ASN A 1199 -25.09 -39.53 74.74
C ASN A 1199 -23.96 -40.05 75.65
N GLN A 1200 -23.30 -41.13 75.23
CA GLN A 1200 -22.03 -41.65 75.75
C GLN A 1200 -20.88 -41.04 74.93
#